data_AF-A0A379GA17-F1
#
_entry.id   AF-A0A379GA17-F1
#
_cell.length_a   1.000
_cell.length_b   1.000
_cell.length_c   1.000
_cell.angle_alpha   90.00
_cell.angle_beta   90.00
_cell.angle_gamma   90.00
#
_symmetry.space_group_name_H-M   'P 1'
#
loop_
_entity.id
_entity.type
_entity.pdbx_description
1 polymer ?
#
loop_
_entity_poly.entity_id
_entity_poly.type
_entity_poly.pdbx_seq_one_letter_code
_entity_poly.pdbx_strand_id
1 'polypeptide(L)'
;MNVKQKMLVAFVLLTLLPVAVGAKPRTTADMKKTAARAINLQTTLSAYKTGKRTSSGTRSTEQLRELKHTKAYSIYGYKQGGFAIISADDLAPELLGVSETDYTQSDNPGFNWWLKAIDEVITKAVKSNTPLNVIKPDPTKYKSEVPTMLTTVWGQQMPYNKLLPNTPKGRLLTGCVATATAQVLNYFKYPLRGIGSHTVYYPANDYDGDAIEANFGNTVYDWANMKDDYSGSYTNEEANAVATLMLHCGVASEMGYGGPNEGSGAFMNDCAEGLRTYFGFSDVEHLVRANYSSKEWMDIIFSELSSGHPLIYGGVSPGSMGQDAGHAFVLDGYNSDGLVSVNWGWNGDVNGYYKIDLLNPGNMYSFTSDQDVIRGVYGTPKELKNRTIQLPKAGVLSDSIPANMRTEIGELTLIGEINGADFRVIREMAGRDFDGKFTQGGLYMLDLKGAKIVSGGGAYLKDGNLTTSNDNLPERVFYNCNSLRKLVLPDGLKTIADGTFAFCRALGTIENIPANGGDNFVYSDGIFLNKKGDEIISAIPGMVTDLVVPEGITGIHDYALAGCTGLKRIVLPTSIASLGKESVAGCHSLSQIKIFAKQPPKAGKDMFLSSPISNIVLRVPIDTKKLYRGWGGLLVRNIKEFGSIVTVRNTIREYGEPNPKFGYSIRGEYLEGKPEITCVADAKSPVGKYEIHIDYGTIADKSVQLVGGTLTVDKAMLTVTTNDVTRQEGKPNPEFILYYRGFVNGENEHVLTKVPVVTTTATESSPAGEYEIIISGGEAQNYRFTYKKGKLTIATAAGIENANADSTATPQPVYSVSGAKVGTTATLSTLPSGVYVINKKKILVK
;
A
#
# COMPACT_ATOMS: atom_id res chain seq x y z
N MET A 1 -59.44 -43.65 -8.24
CA MET A 1 -58.98 -44.77 -7.39
C MET A 1 -57.50 -44.61 -7.11
N ASN A 2 -57.12 -44.58 -5.83
CA ASN A 2 -55.93 -43.92 -5.29
C ASN A 2 -54.62 -44.71 -5.49
N VAL A 3 -53.59 -44.05 -6.04
CA VAL A 3 -52.21 -44.54 -6.18
C VAL A 3 -51.50 -44.66 -4.81
N LYS A 4 -52.08 -44.08 -3.74
CA LYS A 4 -51.59 -44.18 -2.35
C LYS A 4 -51.59 -45.59 -1.75
N GLN A 5 -52.25 -46.58 -2.37
CA GLN A 5 -52.34 -47.95 -1.84
C GLN A 5 -51.29 -48.94 -2.38
N LYS A 6 -50.47 -48.58 -3.37
CA LYS A 6 -49.39 -49.47 -3.87
C LYS A 6 -48.02 -49.25 -3.23
N MET A 7 -47.87 -48.27 -2.32
CA MET A 7 -46.63 -48.04 -1.57
C MET A 7 -46.48 -48.89 -0.30
N LEU A 8 -47.43 -49.80 -0.01
CA LEU A 8 -47.44 -50.55 1.26
C LEU A 8 -47.11 -52.05 1.15
N VAL A 9 -46.76 -52.59 -0.02
CA VAL A 9 -46.47 -54.04 -0.15
C VAL A 9 -45.28 -54.30 -1.06
N ALA A 10 -44.09 -54.31 -0.48
CA ALA A 10 -42.96 -55.12 -0.93
C ALA A 10 -41.89 -55.29 0.17
N PHE A 11 -42.28 -55.48 1.43
CA PHE A 11 -41.36 -55.97 2.47
C PHE A 11 -42.17 -56.75 3.50
N VAL A 12 -42.34 -58.04 3.25
CA VAL A 12 -42.88 -59.00 4.21
C VAL A 12 -41.86 -60.14 4.33
N LEU A 13 -41.40 -60.30 5.58
CA LEU A 13 -40.70 -61.43 6.20
C LEU A 13 -39.31 -61.85 5.68
N LEU A 14 -38.32 -61.68 6.56
CA LEU A 14 -37.73 -62.85 7.20
C LEU A 14 -37.38 -62.54 8.67
N THR A 15 -38.20 -63.06 9.58
CA THR A 15 -37.84 -63.29 10.99
C THR A 15 -37.64 -64.78 11.21
N LEU A 16 -36.68 -65.10 12.10
CA LEU A 16 -36.36 -66.38 12.77
C LEU A 16 -35.24 -67.19 12.06
N LEU A 17 -34.06 -67.38 12.67
CA LEU A 17 -33.77 -68.10 13.91
C LEU A 17 -32.37 -67.67 14.45
N PRO A 18 -32.13 -67.68 15.77
CA PRO A 18 -30.82 -67.39 16.33
C PRO A 18 -29.94 -68.62 16.15
N VAL A 19 -29.23 -68.71 15.03
CA VAL A 19 -28.04 -69.53 14.97
C VAL A 19 -26.90 -68.64 15.41
N ALA A 20 -26.29 -68.97 16.55
CA ALA A 20 -25.02 -68.41 16.96
C ALA A 20 -23.95 -68.85 15.93
N VAL A 21 -23.88 -68.13 14.81
CA VAL A 21 -22.82 -68.26 13.81
C VAL A 21 -21.89 -67.10 14.09
N GLY A 22 -20.66 -67.40 14.49
CA GLY A 22 -19.60 -66.39 14.54
C GLY A 22 -19.52 -65.69 13.19
N ALA A 23 -19.29 -64.37 13.22
CA ALA A 23 -19.16 -63.51 12.06
C ALA A 23 -18.42 -64.17 10.89
N LYS A 24 -18.95 -64.03 9.67
CA LYS A 24 -18.33 -64.55 8.44
C LYS A 24 -18.05 -63.41 7.46
N PRO A 25 -16.95 -63.50 6.70
CA PRO A 25 -16.76 -62.66 5.53
C PRO A 25 -17.91 -62.85 4.53
N ARG A 26 -18.42 -61.75 3.98
CA ARG A 26 -19.48 -61.75 2.97
C ARG A 26 -18.94 -62.30 1.65
N THR A 27 -19.78 -63.04 0.92
CA THR A 27 -19.39 -63.55 -0.39
C THR A 27 -19.40 -62.44 -1.44
N THR A 28 -18.51 -62.52 -2.44
CA THR A 28 -18.48 -61.59 -3.58
C THR A 28 -19.82 -61.52 -4.31
N ALA A 29 -20.56 -62.63 -4.39
CA ALA A 29 -21.85 -62.68 -5.06
C ALA A 29 -22.92 -61.85 -4.32
N ASP A 30 -22.98 -61.97 -3.00
CA ASP A 30 -23.91 -61.20 -2.17
C ASP A 30 -23.58 -59.70 -2.21
N MET A 31 -22.30 -59.36 -2.10
CA MET A 31 -21.87 -57.96 -2.19
C MET A 31 -22.22 -57.31 -3.53
N LYS A 32 -22.00 -58.01 -4.66
CA LYS A 32 -22.40 -57.52 -6.00
C LYS A 32 -23.91 -57.34 -6.13
N LYS A 33 -24.70 -58.24 -5.56
CA LYS A 33 -26.18 -58.16 -5.58
C LYS A 33 -26.66 -56.91 -4.85
N THR A 34 -26.10 -56.63 -3.68
CA THR A 34 -26.46 -55.45 -2.89
C THR A 34 -25.99 -54.16 -3.54
N ALA A 35 -24.77 -54.13 -4.09
CA ALA A 35 -24.29 -53.00 -4.86
C ALA A 35 -25.21 -52.69 -6.06
N ALA A 36 -25.58 -53.70 -6.85
CA ALA A 36 -26.49 -53.53 -7.97
C ALA A 36 -27.85 -52.95 -7.54
N ARG A 37 -28.41 -53.46 -6.44
CA ARG A 37 -29.68 -53.00 -5.89
C ARG A 37 -29.59 -51.54 -5.42
N ALA A 38 -28.55 -51.20 -4.67
CA ALA A 38 -28.35 -49.86 -4.13
C ALA A 38 -28.19 -48.83 -5.26
N ILE A 39 -27.32 -49.10 -6.24
CA ILE A 39 -27.06 -48.18 -7.35
C ILE A 39 -28.32 -47.98 -8.21
N ASN A 40 -29.03 -49.06 -8.54
CA ASN A 40 -30.25 -48.97 -9.36
C ASN A 40 -31.39 -48.23 -8.62
N LEU A 41 -31.55 -48.45 -7.31
CA LEU A 41 -32.53 -47.74 -6.49
C LEU A 41 -32.22 -46.24 -6.47
N GLN A 42 -30.97 -45.89 -6.20
CA GLN A 42 -30.51 -44.51 -6.15
C GLN A 42 -30.73 -43.80 -7.50
N THR A 43 -30.35 -44.44 -8.62
CA THR A 43 -30.58 -43.94 -9.99
C THR A 43 -32.06 -43.70 -10.27
N THR A 44 -32.94 -44.61 -9.81
CA THR A 44 -34.39 -44.51 -10.03
C THR A 44 -35.00 -43.36 -9.24
N LEU A 45 -34.60 -43.20 -7.98
CA LEU A 45 -35.08 -42.13 -7.11
C LEU A 45 -34.71 -40.74 -7.66
N SER A 46 -33.50 -40.58 -8.18
CA SER A 46 -33.04 -39.31 -8.75
C SER A 46 -33.66 -38.97 -10.10
N ALA A 47 -33.92 -39.97 -10.95
CA ALA A 47 -34.66 -39.75 -12.19
C ALA A 47 -36.11 -39.34 -11.94
N TYR A 48 -36.77 -39.93 -10.94
CA TYR A 48 -38.12 -39.53 -10.52
C TYR A 48 -38.14 -38.08 -10.01
N LYS A 49 -37.13 -37.66 -9.25
CA LYS A 49 -37.00 -36.28 -8.71
C LYS A 49 -36.71 -35.24 -9.80
N THR A 50 -35.93 -35.57 -10.82
CA THR A 50 -35.52 -34.64 -11.88
C THR A 50 -36.47 -34.58 -13.08
N GLY A 51 -37.56 -35.36 -13.07
CA GLY A 51 -38.53 -35.41 -14.18
C GLY A 51 -37.97 -36.00 -15.48
N LYS A 52 -36.75 -36.56 -15.47
CA LYS A 52 -36.15 -37.23 -16.62
C LYS A 52 -36.75 -38.62 -16.80
N ARG A 53 -37.19 -38.95 -18.03
CA ARG A 53 -37.54 -40.35 -18.38
C ARG A 53 -36.28 -41.21 -18.26
N THR A 54 -36.32 -42.26 -17.43
CA THR A 54 -35.25 -43.27 -17.39
C THR A 54 -35.26 -44.04 -18.71
N SER A 55 -34.23 -43.82 -19.54
CA SER A 55 -34.02 -44.60 -20.77
C SER A 55 -33.23 -45.89 -20.54
N SER A 56 -32.64 -46.08 -19.35
CA SER A 56 -31.90 -47.30 -19.01
C SER A 56 -32.75 -48.24 -18.16
N GLY A 57 -32.98 -49.47 -18.64
CA GLY A 57 -33.53 -50.54 -17.81
C GLY A 57 -32.63 -50.85 -16.60
N THR A 58 -33.16 -51.59 -15.62
CA THR A 58 -32.42 -52.06 -14.44
C THR A 58 -31.11 -52.72 -14.87
N ARG A 59 -29.97 -52.18 -14.41
CA ARG A 59 -28.64 -52.69 -14.77
C ARG A 59 -28.35 -53.99 -14.02
N SER A 60 -27.76 -54.97 -14.71
CA SER A 60 -27.59 -56.33 -14.18
C SER A 60 -26.33 -56.47 -13.33
N THR A 61 -26.31 -57.47 -12.44
CA THR A 61 -25.14 -57.78 -11.61
C THR A 61 -23.91 -58.21 -12.42
N GLU A 62 -24.07 -58.76 -13.63
CA GLU A 62 -22.94 -59.13 -14.49
C GLU A 62 -22.18 -57.89 -15.01
N GLN A 63 -22.83 -56.74 -15.05
CA GLN A 63 -22.24 -55.50 -15.53
C GLN A 63 -21.43 -54.75 -14.45
N LEU A 64 -21.55 -55.12 -13.16
CA LEU A 64 -20.76 -54.52 -12.09
C LEU A 64 -19.31 -54.99 -12.13
N ARG A 65 -18.42 -54.01 -11.95
CA ARG A 65 -16.98 -54.22 -11.80
C ARG A 65 -16.61 -53.97 -10.34
N GLU A 66 -15.75 -54.82 -9.80
CA GLU A 66 -15.05 -54.51 -8.56
C GLU A 66 -13.96 -53.50 -8.88
N LEU A 67 -14.03 -52.34 -8.26
CA LEU A 67 -13.14 -51.20 -8.50
C LEU A 67 -12.06 -51.11 -7.42
N LYS A 68 -12.37 -51.55 -6.20
CA LYS A 68 -11.44 -51.60 -5.07
C LYS A 68 -11.88 -52.70 -4.09
N HIS A 69 -10.90 -53.36 -3.47
CA HIS A 69 -11.13 -54.37 -2.46
C HIS A 69 -10.19 -54.14 -1.26
N THR A 70 -10.73 -54.17 -0.04
CA THR A 70 -9.98 -54.22 1.23
C THR A 70 -10.53 -55.34 2.11
N LYS A 71 -9.89 -55.59 3.26
CA LYS A 71 -10.44 -56.55 4.24
C LYS A 71 -11.75 -56.07 4.87
N ALA A 72 -12.02 -54.77 4.87
CA ALA A 72 -13.19 -54.17 5.50
C ALA A 72 -14.34 -53.92 4.52
N TYR A 73 -14.05 -53.57 3.26
CA TYR A 73 -15.07 -53.25 2.26
C TYR A 73 -14.63 -53.53 0.82
N SER A 74 -15.60 -53.55 -0.09
CA SER A 74 -15.40 -53.58 -1.54
C SER A 74 -16.19 -52.44 -2.21
N ILE A 75 -15.62 -51.83 -3.24
CA ILE A 75 -16.29 -50.82 -4.07
C ILE A 75 -16.65 -51.48 -5.39
N TYR A 76 -17.94 -51.48 -5.72
CA TYR A 76 -18.43 -51.95 -7.01
C TYR A 76 -19.12 -50.83 -7.77
N GLY A 77 -18.89 -50.75 -9.07
CA GLY A 77 -19.54 -49.72 -9.90
C GLY A 77 -19.77 -50.17 -11.34
N TYR A 78 -20.60 -49.40 -12.04
CA TYR A 78 -20.86 -49.58 -13.47
C TYR A 78 -19.92 -48.71 -14.31
N LYS A 79 -19.76 -49.06 -15.59
CA LYS A 79 -18.98 -48.27 -16.56
C LYS A 79 -19.66 -46.95 -16.96
N GLN A 80 -20.94 -46.78 -16.65
CA GLN A 80 -21.79 -45.65 -17.05
C GLN A 80 -22.59 -45.12 -15.84
N GLY A 81 -21.90 -44.55 -14.85
CA GLY A 81 -22.48 -43.88 -13.69
C GLY A 81 -22.81 -44.81 -12.52
N GLY A 82 -22.27 -44.50 -11.36
CA GLY A 82 -22.72 -45.03 -10.08
C GLY A 82 -21.86 -46.15 -9.52
N PHE A 83 -21.64 -46.06 -8.21
CA PHE A 83 -20.93 -47.06 -7.43
C PHE A 83 -21.56 -47.24 -6.05
N ALA A 84 -21.29 -48.38 -5.43
CA ALA A 84 -21.66 -48.67 -4.06
C ALA A 84 -20.46 -49.25 -3.30
N ILE A 85 -20.41 -48.93 -2.02
CA ILE A 85 -19.39 -49.37 -1.08
C ILE A 85 -20.08 -50.35 -0.13
N ILE A 86 -19.62 -51.59 -0.16
CA ILE A 86 -20.24 -52.71 0.55
C ILE A 86 -19.25 -53.23 1.58
N SER A 87 -19.69 -53.44 2.82
CA SER A 87 -18.85 -54.06 3.85
C SER A 87 -18.49 -55.49 3.45
N ALA A 88 -17.32 -55.96 3.91
CA ALA A 88 -16.85 -57.31 3.64
C ALA A 88 -17.22 -58.31 4.75
N ASP A 89 -17.92 -57.88 5.80
CA ASP A 89 -18.20 -58.69 7.00
C ASP A 89 -19.64 -58.47 7.52
N ASP A 90 -20.23 -59.51 8.11
CA ASP A 90 -21.58 -59.49 8.67
C ASP A 90 -21.70 -58.69 9.99
N LEU A 91 -20.59 -58.38 10.66
CA LEU A 91 -20.57 -57.48 11.83
C LEU A 91 -20.75 -56.00 11.47
N ALA A 92 -20.70 -55.67 10.18
CA ALA A 92 -20.96 -54.33 9.67
C ALA A 92 -22.24 -54.32 8.81
N PRO A 93 -22.95 -53.18 8.74
CA PRO A 93 -24.05 -53.05 7.80
C PRO A 93 -23.56 -53.27 6.38
N GLU A 94 -24.40 -53.94 5.58
CA GLU A 94 -24.02 -54.37 4.23
C GLU A 94 -23.70 -53.16 3.32
N LEU A 95 -24.60 -52.19 3.24
CA LEU A 95 -24.40 -50.97 2.45
C LEU A 95 -23.77 -49.86 3.31
N LEU A 96 -22.57 -49.41 2.92
CA LEU A 96 -21.82 -48.35 3.58
C LEU A 96 -21.96 -47.01 2.86
N GLY A 97 -22.06 -47.03 1.53
CA GLY A 97 -22.28 -45.84 0.74
C GLY A 97 -22.75 -46.15 -0.68
N VAL A 98 -23.42 -45.19 -1.31
CA VAL A 98 -23.89 -45.28 -2.70
C VAL A 98 -23.86 -43.91 -3.36
N SER A 99 -23.39 -43.87 -4.60
CA SER A 99 -23.31 -42.66 -5.42
C SER A 99 -23.83 -42.94 -6.83
N GLU A 100 -24.29 -41.90 -7.50
CA GLU A 100 -24.64 -41.89 -8.93
C GLU A 100 -23.47 -41.47 -9.82
N THR A 101 -22.43 -40.87 -9.24
CA THR A 101 -21.22 -40.48 -9.97
C THR A 101 -20.44 -41.71 -10.40
N ASP A 102 -19.63 -41.56 -11.43
CA ASP A 102 -18.58 -42.55 -11.69
C ASP A 102 -17.61 -42.60 -10.51
N TYR A 103 -17.05 -43.78 -10.26
CA TYR A 103 -15.94 -43.94 -9.34
C TYR A 103 -14.64 -43.92 -10.13
N THR A 104 -13.90 -42.84 -9.99
CA THR A 104 -12.46 -42.81 -10.26
C THR A 104 -11.72 -42.88 -8.93
N GLN A 105 -10.49 -43.40 -8.93
CA GLN A 105 -9.64 -43.26 -7.75
C GLN A 105 -9.50 -41.76 -7.48
N SER A 106 -10.09 -41.32 -6.37
CA SER A 106 -10.33 -39.90 -6.11
C SER A 106 -9.23 -39.33 -5.22
N ASP A 107 -8.70 -38.17 -5.60
CA ASP A 107 -7.81 -37.38 -4.76
C ASP A 107 -8.59 -36.54 -3.73
N ASN A 108 -9.92 -36.69 -3.65
CA ASN A 108 -10.78 -36.01 -2.69
C ASN A 108 -10.37 -36.40 -1.25
N PRO A 109 -9.83 -35.45 -0.48
CA PRO A 109 -9.24 -35.75 0.82
C PRO A 109 -10.30 -36.12 1.87
N GLY A 110 -11.51 -35.52 1.81
CA GLY A 110 -12.61 -35.82 2.71
C GLY A 110 -13.20 -37.21 2.48
N PHE A 111 -13.41 -37.60 1.23
CA PHE A 111 -13.87 -38.96 0.91
C PHE A 111 -12.82 -40.02 1.29
N ASN A 112 -11.54 -39.73 1.07
CA ASN A 112 -10.45 -40.62 1.48
C ASN A 112 -10.33 -40.76 3.00
N TRP A 113 -10.57 -39.68 3.77
CA TRP A 113 -10.71 -39.75 5.22
C TRP A 113 -11.86 -40.68 5.63
N TRP A 114 -13.05 -40.52 5.03
CA TRP A 114 -14.21 -41.36 5.34
C TRP A 114 -13.93 -42.84 5.07
N LEU A 115 -13.31 -43.17 3.95
CA LEU A 115 -12.92 -44.55 3.62
C LEU A 115 -11.96 -45.16 4.65
N LYS A 116 -11.00 -44.39 5.17
CA LYS A 116 -10.06 -44.84 6.22
C LYS A 116 -10.77 -45.02 7.56
N ALA A 117 -11.66 -44.09 7.92
CA ALA A 117 -12.45 -44.18 9.14
C ALA A 117 -13.37 -45.43 9.13
N ILE A 118 -14.01 -45.71 7.99
CA ILE A 118 -14.82 -46.91 7.79
C ILE A 118 -13.98 -48.19 7.89
N ASP A 119 -12.81 -48.23 7.26
CA ASP A 119 -11.89 -49.38 7.35
C ASP A 119 -11.48 -49.64 8.81
N GLU A 120 -11.16 -48.57 9.56
CA GLU A 120 -10.79 -48.65 10.99
C GLU A 120 -11.92 -49.22 11.85
N VAL A 121 -13.14 -48.66 11.76
CA VAL A 121 -14.26 -49.09 12.63
C VAL A 121 -14.72 -50.52 12.32
N ILE A 122 -14.72 -50.93 11.05
CA ILE A 122 -15.07 -52.30 10.67
C ILE A 122 -13.98 -53.27 11.11
N THR A 123 -12.71 -52.95 10.86
CA THR A 123 -11.60 -53.81 11.29
C THR A 123 -11.57 -53.98 12.82
N LYS A 124 -11.87 -52.91 13.57
CA LYS A 124 -12.00 -52.95 15.02
C LYS A 124 -13.17 -53.83 15.46
N ALA A 125 -14.35 -53.67 14.84
CA ALA A 125 -15.53 -54.49 15.11
C ALA A 125 -15.29 -55.98 14.87
N VAL A 126 -14.64 -56.33 13.76
CA VAL A 126 -14.25 -57.71 13.44
C VAL A 126 -13.26 -58.24 14.47
N LYS A 127 -12.23 -57.46 14.82
CA LYS A 127 -11.22 -57.86 15.82
C LYS A 127 -11.82 -58.05 17.21
N SER A 128 -12.78 -57.22 17.62
CA SER A 128 -13.45 -57.31 18.92
C SER A 128 -14.71 -58.19 18.90
N ASN A 129 -15.06 -58.78 17.74
CA ASN A 129 -16.29 -59.53 17.51
C ASN A 129 -17.55 -58.79 18.02
N THR A 130 -17.62 -57.49 17.75
CA THR A 130 -18.69 -56.60 18.23
C THR A 130 -19.43 -56.00 17.04
N PRO A 131 -20.73 -56.30 16.84
CA PRO A 131 -21.49 -55.73 15.72
C PRO A 131 -21.56 -54.20 15.78
N LEU A 132 -21.47 -53.55 14.62
CA LEU A 132 -21.72 -52.12 14.49
C LEU A 132 -23.22 -51.84 14.46
N ASN A 133 -23.67 -50.94 15.32
CA ASN A 133 -25.08 -50.56 15.39
C ASN A 133 -25.42 -49.52 14.31
N VAL A 134 -26.55 -49.75 13.63
CA VAL A 134 -27.11 -48.81 12.64
C VAL A 134 -28.16 -47.94 13.30
N ILE A 135 -28.10 -46.64 13.05
CA ILE A 135 -29.09 -45.68 13.54
C ILE A 135 -29.92 -45.18 12.36
N LYS A 136 -31.24 -45.32 12.46
CA LYS A 136 -32.21 -44.88 11.44
C LYS A 136 -33.03 -43.68 11.95
N PRO A 137 -33.50 -42.79 11.07
CA PRO A 137 -34.40 -41.72 11.48
C PRO A 137 -35.71 -42.31 12.03
N ASP A 138 -36.13 -41.86 13.21
CA ASP A 138 -37.43 -42.20 13.78
C ASP A 138 -38.52 -41.40 13.07
N PRO A 139 -39.39 -42.03 12.24
CA PRO A 139 -40.39 -41.31 11.46
C PRO A 139 -41.50 -40.69 12.32
N THR A 140 -41.55 -40.99 13.62
CA THR A 140 -42.45 -40.31 14.57
C THR A 140 -41.91 -38.96 15.05
N LYS A 141 -40.60 -38.71 14.86
CA LYS A 141 -39.91 -37.49 15.31
C LYS A 141 -39.40 -36.63 14.17
N TYR A 142 -38.96 -37.26 13.09
CA TYR A 142 -38.30 -36.61 11.96
C TYR A 142 -38.97 -37.00 10.64
N LYS A 143 -38.64 -36.30 9.55
CA LYS A 143 -39.05 -36.75 8.22
C LYS A 143 -38.50 -38.16 7.97
N SER A 144 -39.25 -39.02 7.29
CA SER A 144 -38.81 -40.40 7.00
C SER A 144 -37.55 -40.44 6.12
N GLU A 145 -37.39 -39.43 5.27
CA GLU A 145 -36.22 -39.16 4.46
C GLU A 145 -36.18 -37.68 4.09
N VAL A 146 -35.00 -37.16 3.80
CA VAL A 146 -34.75 -35.83 3.26
C VAL A 146 -33.87 -35.98 2.02
N PRO A 147 -34.36 -35.61 0.82
CA PRO A 147 -33.53 -35.68 -0.39
C PRO A 147 -32.35 -34.70 -0.27
N THR A 148 -31.27 -34.96 -1.02
CA THR A 148 -30.17 -34.00 -1.24
C THR A 148 -30.72 -32.60 -1.51
N MET A 149 -30.30 -31.63 -0.71
CA MET A 149 -30.80 -30.25 -0.72
C MET A 149 -29.94 -29.33 -1.58
N LEU A 150 -28.62 -29.49 -1.55
CA LEU A 150 -27.71 -28.66 -2.34
C LEU A 150 -27.79 -29.07 -3.81
N THR A 151 -27.83 -28.04 -4.66
CA THR A 151 -27.68 -28.18 -6.11
C THR A 151 -26.26 -27.89 -6.58
N THR A 152 -25.48 -27.17 -5.76
CA THR A 152 -24.09 -26.80 -6.07
C THR A 152 -23.16 -28.00 -6.04
N VAL A 153 -22.22 -28.04 -6.98
CA VAL A 153 -21.12 -29.00 -7.04
C VAL A 153 -19.79 -28.25 -7.07
N TRP A 154 -19.54 -27.47 -6.01
CA TRP A 154 -18.39 -26.58 -5.96
C TRP A 154 -17.08 -27.27 -5.55
N GLY A 155 -15.96 -26.59 -5.79
CA GLY A 155 -14.61 -27.06 -5.50
C GLY A 155 -13.71 -25.94 -4.97
N GLN A 156 -12.40 -26.17 -4.96
CA GLN A 156 -11.44 -25.28 -4.30
C GLN A 156 -10.48 -24.53 -5.25
N GLN A 157 -10.48 -24.88 -6.53
CA GLN A 157 -9.61 -24.30 -7.54
C GLN A 157 -10.37 -23.31 -8.44
N MET A 158 -9.89 -23.00 -9.64
CA MET A 158 -10.59 -22.07 -10.52
C MET A 158 -12.00 -22.57 -10.88
N PRO A 159 -13.03 -21.70 -10.92
CA PRO A 159 -12.97 -20.26 -10.67
C PRO A 159 -13.11 -19.84 -9.21
N TYR A 160 -13.37 -20.77 -8.28
CA TYR A 160 -13.63 -20.51 -6.86
C TYR A 160 -12.50 -19.74 -6.17
N ASN A 161 -11.24 -20.03 -6.51
CA ASN A 161 -10.08 -19.33 -5.94
C ASN A 161 -9.61 -18.10 -6.74
N LYS A 162 -10.38 -17.62 -7.73
CA LYS A 162 -9.95 -16.56 -8.67
C LYS A 162 -9.38 -15.30 -7.99
N LEU A 163 -9.92 -14.91 -6.83
CA LEU A 163 -9.53 -13.72 -6.09
C LEU A 163 -8.36 -13.93 -5.12
N LEU A 164 -7.91 -15.17 -4.92
CA LEU A 164 -6.78 -15.46 -4.04
C LEU A 164 -5.43 -15.23 -4.73
N PRO A 165 -4.37 -14.86 -3.99
CA PRO A 165 -3.03 -14.64 -4.54
C PRO A 165 -2.51 -15.79 -5.41
N ASN A 166 -1.77 -15.42 -6.46
CA ASN A 166 -1.04 -16.39 -7.28
C ASN A 166 0.41 -16.46 -6.81
N THR A 167 0.90 -17.66 -6.50
CA THR A 167 2.28 -17.88 -6.04
C THR A 167 3.10 -18.60 -7.11
N PRO A 168 4.44 -18.66 -6.99
CA PRO A 168 5.26 -19.50 -7.87
C PRO A 168 4.88 -20.99 -7.86
N LYS A 169 4.20 -21.48 -6.82
CA LYS A 169 3.72 -22.87 -6.69
C LYS A 169 2.28 -23.07 -7.19
N GLY A 170 1.67 -22.04 -7.77
CA GLY A 170 0.27 -22.00 -8.18
C GLY A 170 -0.58 -21.09 -7.30
N ARG A 171 -1.84 -20.89 -7.71
CA ARG A 171 -2.81 -20.07 -6.98
C ARG A 171 -3.23 -20.76 -5.69
N LEU A 172 -3.36 -19.99 -4.62
CA LEU A 172 -3.81 -20.50 -3.33
C LEU A 172 -5.21 -21.14 -3.46
N LEU A 173 -5.48 -22.18 -2.68
CA LEU A 173 -6.78 -22.87 -2.66
C LEU A 173 -7.76 -22.16 -1.73
N THR A 174 -9.06 -22.27 -2.00
CA THR A 174 -10.09 -21.71 -1.08
C THR A 174 -10.07 -22.37 0.30
N GLY A 175 -9.79 -23.67 0.37
CA GLY A 175 -9.90 -24.48 1.57
C GLY A 175 -11.26 -25.19 1.68
N CYS A 176 -11.25 -26.37 2.32
CA CYS A 176 -12.45 -27.21 2.45
C CYS A 176 -13.54 -26.53 3.30
N VAL A 177 -13.17 -25.88 4.40
CA VAL A 177 -14.09 -25.13 5.28
C VAL A 177 -14.77 -24.01 4.50
N ALA A 178 -14.01 -23.19 3.78
CA ALA A 178 -14.57 -22.10 2.99
C ALA A 178 -15.57 -22.61 1.93
N THR A 179 -15.23 -23.73 1.28
CA THR A 179 -16.06 -24.34 0.23
C THR A 179 -17.35 -24.93 0.79
N ALA A 180 -17.27 -25.66 1.90
CA ALA A 180 -18.45 -26.20 2.58
C ALA A 180 -19.37 -25.07 3.06
N THR A 181 -18.82 -24.05 3.73
CA THR A 181 -19.55 -22.88 4.20
C THR A 181 -20.21 -22.10 3.05
N ALA A 182 -19.48 -21.85 1.97
CA ALA A 182 -20.02 -21.13 0.80
C ALA A 182 -21.23 -21.84 0.18
N GLN A 183 -21.20 -23.17 0.08
CA GLN A 183 -22.34 -23.93 -0.44
C GLN A 183 -23.58 -23.83 0.46
N VAL A 184 -23.40 -23.87 1.79
CA VAL A 184 -24.51 -23.68 2.75
C VAL A 184 -25.09 -22.27 2.67
N LEU A 185 -24.24 -21.24 2.59
CA LEU A 185 -24.69 -19.85 2.42
C LEU A 185 -25.45 -19.65 1.11
N ASN A 186 -24.99 -20.24 0.01
CA ASN A 186 -25.66 -20.17 -1.29
C ASN A 186 -27.02 -20.90 -1.31
N TYR A 187 -27.16 -21.99 -0.57
CA TYR A 187 -28.45 -22.67 -0.41
C TYR A 187 -29.51 -21.71 0.15
N PHE A 188 -29.14 -20.95 1.19
CA PHE A 188 -30.03 -19.92 1.77
C PHE A 188 -30.07 -18.61 0.99
N LYS A 189 -29.11 -18.35 0.10
CA LYS A 189 -28.89 -17.05 -0.56
C LYS A 189 -28.88 -15.91 0.46
N TYR A 190 -28.18 -16.14 1.56
CA TYR A 190 -28.12 -15.25 2.71
C TYR A 190 -26.68 -15.20 3.27
N PRO A 191 -26.20 -14.04 3.75
CA PRO A 191 -26.92 -12.77 3.87
C PRO A 191 -26.95 -11.96 2.58
N LEU A 192 -27.75 -10.90 2.51
CA LEU A 192 -27.64 -9.94 1.40
C LEU A 192 -26.27 -9.24 1.41
N ARG A 193 -25.80 -8.86 2.61
CA ARG A 193 -24.48 -8.28 2.89
C ARG A 193 -23.92 -8.87 4.17
N GLY A 194 -22.60 -8.98 4.25
CA GLY A 194 -21.96 -9.37 5.50
C GLY A 194 -21.80 -8.18 6.45
N ILE A 195 -20.99 -8.36 7.47
CA ILE A 195 -20.75 -7.45 8.57
C ILE A 195 -19.25 -7.20 8.70
N GLY A 196 -18.84 -5.93 8.74
CA GLY A 196 -17.45 -5.59 9.01
C GLY A 196 -16.47 -5.93 7.91
N SER A 197 -15.20 -6.01 8.28
CA SER A 197 -14.09 -6.37 7.41
C SER A 197 -13.08 -7.12 8.25
N HIS A 198 -12.31 -7.99 7.61
CA HIS A 198 -11.23 -8.73 8.27
C HIS A 198 -10.10 -9.03 7.28
N THR A 199 -8.90 -9.24 7.81
CA THR A 199 -7.70 -9.50 7.03
C THR A 199 -6.92 -10.65 7.64
N VAL A 200 -6.60 -11.64 6.83
CA VAL A 200 -5.60 -12.67 7.13
C VAL A 200 -4.38 -12.47 6.23
N TYR A 201 -3.28 -13.17 6.52
CA TYR A 201 -2.02 -12.98 5.79
C TYR A 201 -1.52 -14.30 5.21
N TYR A 202 -0.83 -14.20 4.07
CA TYR A 202 -0.09 -15.30 3.46
C TYR A 202 1.41 -14.96 3.39
N PRO A 203 2.30 -15.84 3.90
CA PRO A 203 2.00 -17.04 4.69
C PRO A 203 1.30 -16.74 6.02
N ALA A 204 0.59 -17.73 6.58
CA ALA A 204 -0.10 -17.56 7.86
C ALA A 204 0.89 -17.14 8.96
N ASN A 205 0.45 -16.24 9.86
CA ASN A 205 1.22 -15.63 10.94
C ASN A 205 2.39 -14.70 10.49
N ASP A 206 2.51 -14.39 9.20
CA ASP A 206 3.41 -13.36 8.71
C ASP A 206 2.65 -12.05 8.45
N TYR A 207 2.61 -11.16 9.44
CA TYR A 207 1.92 -9.87 9.36
C TYR A 207 2.55 -8.87 8.37
N ASP A 208 3.77 -9.15 7.89
CA ASP A 208 4.41 -8.42 6.80
C ASP A 208 4.20 -9.09 5.43
N GLY A 209 3.50 -10.23 5.39
CA GLY A 209 3.16 -11.00 4.20
C GLY A 209 2.03 -10.40 3.36
N ASP A 210 1.58 -11.16 2.35
CA ASP A 210 0.50 -10.74 1.46
C ASP A 210 -0.83 -10.72 2.22
N ALA A 211 -1.40 -9.51 2.40
CA ALA A 211 -2.70 -9.33 3.02
C ALA A 211 -3.83 -9.85 2.11
N ILE A 212 -4.68 -10.71 2.67
CA ILE A 212 -5.90 -11.25 2.05
C ILE A 212 -7.09 -10.70 2.85
N GLU A 213 -7.71 -9.64 2.33
CA GLU A 213 -8.78 -8.89 3.00
C GLU A 213 -10.17 -9.24 2.44
N ALA A 214 -11.16 -9.33 3.33
CA ALA A 214 -12.57 -9.41 2.98
C ALA A 214 -13.33 -8.24 3.64
N ASN A 215 -14.04 -7.46 2.84
CA ASN A 215 -14.89 -6.36 3.31
C ASN A 215 -16.37 -6.75 3.26
N PHE A 216 -16.76 -7.65 4.16
CA PHE A 216 -18.09 -8.21 4.27
C PHE A 216 -19.20 -7.15 4.27
N GLY A 217 -19.03 -6.07 5.04
CA GLY A 217 -19.98 -4.98 5.19
C GLY A 217 -20.24 -4.19 3.91
N ASN A 218 -19.28 -4.14 2.99
CA ASN A 218 -19.43 -3.49 1.69
C ASN A 218 -19.87 -4.42 0.56
N THR A 219 -19.72 -5.72 0.74
CA THR A 219 -20.06 -6.72 -0.27
C THR A 219 -21.55 -7.04 -0.22
N VAL A 220 -22.25 -6.77 -1.33
CA VAL A 220 -23.54 -7.42 -1.63
C VAL A 220 -23.21 -8.71 -2.35
N TYR A 221 -23.63 -9.84 -1.78
CA TYR A 221 -23.37 -11.14 -2.39
C TYR A 221 -24.30 -11.34 -3.59
N ASP A 222 -23.69 -11.59 -4.75
CA ASP A 222 -24.39 -11.74 -6.02
C ASP A 222 -24.93 -13.16 -6.19
N TRP A 223 -25.93 -13.50 -5.38
CA TRP A 223 -26.55 -14.83 -5.36
C TRP A 223 -27.15 -15.24 -6.71
N ALA A 224 -27.51 -14.29 -7.57
CA ALA A 224 -28.12 -14.56 -8.87
C ALA A 224 -27.11 -15.12 -9.88
N ASN A 225 -25.84 -14.74 -9.77
CA ASN A 225 -24.76 -15.20 -10.64
C ASN A 225 -23.95 -16.37 -10.06
N MET A 226 -24.37 -16.93 -8.92
CA MET A 226 -23.77 -18.13 -8.35
C MET A 226 -24.35 -19.39 -9.01
N LYS A 227 -23.63 -19.98 -9.98
CA LYS A 227 -24.06 -21.21 -10.67
C LYS A 227 -23.97 -22.42 -9.74
N ASP A 228 -24.80 -23.42 -10.03
CA ASP A 228 -24.68 -24.73 -9.39
C ASP A 228 -23.38 -25.45 -9.79
N ASP A 229 -22.97 -25.37 -11.06
CA ASP A 229 -21.82 -26.06 -11.61
C ASP A 229 -20.96 -25.12 -12.47
N TYR A 230 -19.64 -25.12 -12.20
CA TYR A 230 -18.63 -24.33 -12.91
C TYR A 230 -17.64 -25.20 -13.71
N SER A 231 -17.89 -26.50 -13.87
CA SER A 231 -17.08 -27.39 -14.72
C SER A 231 -17.21 -27.05 -16.22
N GLY A 232 -18.33 -26.43 -16.62
CA GLY A 232 -18.59 -25.93 -17.96
C GLY A 232 -18.17 -24.47 -18.18
N SER A 233 -18.77 -23.82 -19.16
CA SER A 233 -18.54 -22.39 -19.43
C SER A 233 -19.24 -21.49 -18.40
N TYR A 234 -18.56 -20.43 -18.00
CA TYR A 234 -19.09 -19.39 -17.11
C TYR A 234 -18.57 -18.01 -17.53
N THR A 235 -19.32 -16.97 -17.18
CA THR A 235 -18.98 -15.56 -17.38
C THR A 235 -18.01 -15.06 -16.30
N ASN A 236 -17.44 -13.86 -16.50
CA ASN A 236 -16.56 -13.26 -15.50
C ASN A 236 -17.33 -12.84 -14.24
N GLU A 237 -18.58 -12.42 -14.42
CA GLU A 237 -19.53 -12.04 -13.37
C GLU A 237 -19.86 -13.27 -12.51
N GLU A 238 -20.24 -14.39 -13.13
CA GLU A 238 -20.49 -15.66 -12.43
C GLU A 238 -19.25 -16.16 -11.68
N ALA A 239 -18.06 -16.05 -12.28
CA ALA A 239 -16.81 -16.42 -11.62
C ALA A 239 -16.46 -15.51 -10.43
N ASN A 240 -16.67 -14.20 -10.57
CA ASN A 240 -16.41 -13.25 -9.50
C ASN A 240 -17.39 -13.43 -8.33
N ALA A 241 -18.68 -13.70 -8.62
CA ALA A 241 -19.70 -13.93 -7.60
C ALA A 241 -19.30 -15.05 -6.62
N VAL A 242 -18.98 -16.24 -7.15
CA VAL A 242 -18.57 -17.38 -6.31
C VAL A 242 -17.18 -17.15 -5.68
N ALA A 243 -16.24 -16.54 -6.40
CA ALA A 243 -14.90 -16.30 -5.86
C ALA A 243 -14.90 -15.28 -4.70
N THR A 244 -15.77 -14.27 -4.75
CA THR A 244 -15.97 -13.32 -3.63
C THR A 244 -16.52 -14.05 -2.41
N LEU A 245 -17.54 -14.89 -2.58
CA LEU A 245 -18.08 -15.67 -1.46
C LEU A 245 -17.02 -16.61 -0.86
N MET A 246 -16.26 -17.31 -1.70
CA MET A 246 -15.20 -18.23 -1.26
C MET A 246 -14.09 -17.52 -0.49
N LEU A 247 -13.59 -16.40 -1.01
CA LEU A 247 -12.61 -15.54 -0.33
C LEU A 247 -13.15 -15.11 1.05
N HIS A 248 -14.38 -14.62 1.09
CA HIS A 248 -15.01 -14.15 2.31
C HIS A 248 -15.19 -15.27 3.34
N CYS A 249 -15.67 -16.44 2.94
CA CYS A 249 -15.80 -17.60 3.82
C CYS A 249 -14.43 -18.03 4.39
N GLY A 250 -13.38 -18.01 3.57
CA GLY A 250 -12.03 -18.33 4.03
C GLY A 250 -11.49 -17.29 5.02
N VAL A 251 -11.55 -16.01 4.69
CA VAL A 251 -11.09 -14.93 5.59
C VAL A 251 -11.87 -14.93 6.90
N ALA A 252 -13.20 -15.12 6.87
CA ALA A 252 -14.02 -15.18 8.07
C ALA A 252 -13.66 -16.36 9.00
N SER A 253 -13.08 -17.42 8.44
CA SER A 253 -12.71 -18.63 9.17
C SER A 253 -11.22 -18.66 9.57
N GLU A 254 -10.53 -17.52 9.54
CA GLU A 254 -9.08 -17.43 9.83
C GLU A 254 -8.22 -18.37 8.96
N MET A 255 -8.56 -18.50 7.68
CA MET A 255 -7.93 -19.49 6.79
C MET A 255 -6.40 -19.33 6.70
N GLY A 256 -5.68 -20.38 7.07
CA GLY A 256 -4.28 -20.57 6.74
C GLY A 256 -4.15 -21.00 5.28
N TYR A 257 -4.07 -20.02 4.38
CA TYR A 257 -4.02 -20.28 2.94
C TYR A 257 -2.72 -20.97 2.50
N GLY A 258 -2.85 -21.94 1.58
CA GLY A 258 -1.73 -22.63 0.95
C GLY A 258 -1.98 -22.95 -0.52
N GLY A 259 -0.91 -23.33 -1.21
CA GLY A 259 -0.94 -23.70 -2.62
C GLY A 259 -1.57 -25.07 -2.86
N PRO A 260 -1.67 -25.52 -4.13
CA PRO A 260 -2.32 -26.78 -4.49
C PRO A 260 -1.74 -28.04 -3.83
N ASN A 261 -0.46 -28.01 -3.45
CA ASN A 261 0.23 -29.14 -2.81
C ASN A 261 0.26 -29.03 -1.28
N GLU A 262 0.08 -27.83 -0.73
CA GLU A 262 0.07 -27.57 0.69
C GLU A 262 -1.35 -27.65 1.30
N GLY A 263 -2.37 -27.24 0.54
CA GLY A 263 -3.74 -27.13 1.05
C GLY A 263 -3.98 -25.82 1.83
N SER A 264 -5.25 -25.44 1.96
CA SER A 264 -5.67 -24.33 2.84
C SER A 264 -6.54 -24.90 3.95
N GLY A 265 -6.24 -24.55 5.21
CA GLY A 265 -6.90 -25.10 6.40
C GLY A 265 -7.43 -24.03 7.35
N ALA A 266 -8.53 -24.35 8.04
CA ALA A 266 -9.17 -23.51 9.06
C ALA A 266 -9.80 -24.39 10.14
N PHE A 267 -9.96 -23.86 11.35
CA PHE A 267 -10.68 -24.55 12.42
C PHE A 267 -12.19 -24.28 12.33
N MET A 268 -13.00 -25.31 12.61
CA MET A 268 -14.46 -25.20 12.55
C MET A 268 -15.02 -24.24 13.60
N ASN A 269 -14.38 -24.10 14.76
CA ASN A 269 -14.75 -23.11 15.76
C ASN A 269 -14.56 -21.67 15.25
N ASP A 270 -13.46 -21.39 14.54
CA ASP A 270 -13.20 -20.07 13.94
C ASP A 270 -14.19 -19.79 12.82
N CYS A 271 -14.55 -20.81 12.01
CA CYS A 271 -15.63 -20.69 11.03
C CYS A 271 -16.98 -20.35 11.69
N ALA A 272 -17.33 -21.00 12.81
CA ALA A 272 -18.58 -20.71 13.53
C ALA A 272 -18.59 -19.28 14.07
N GLU A 273 -17.46 -18.80 14.60
CA GLU A 273 -17.31 -17.42 15.07
C GLU A 273 -17.37 -16.42 13.91
N GLY A 274 -16.74 -16.73 12.78
CA GLY A 274 -16.79 -15.92 11.58
C GLY A 274 -18.21 -15.79 11.00
N LEU A 275 -19.00 -16.87 11.04
CA LEU A 275 -20.40 -16.85 10.61
C LEU A 275 -21.26 -15.95 11.50
N ARG A 276 -21.06 -15.98 12.82
CA ARG A 276 -21.72 -15.05 13.76
C ARG A 276 -21.30 -13.61 13.48
N THR A 277 -19.99 -13.38 13.41
CA THR A 277 -19.39 -12.05 13.41
C THR A 277 -19.48 -11.32 12.08
N TYR A 278 -19.20 -12.02 10.96
CA TYR A 278 -19.05 -11.42 9.63
C TYR A 278 -20.21 -11.71 8.68
N PHE A 279 -21.05 -12.70 8.97
CA PHE A 279 -22.23 -13.01 8.16
C PHE A 279 -23.56 -12.83 8.90
N GLY A 280 -23.51 -12.68 10.24
CA GLY A 280 -24.68 -12.32 11.04
C GLY A 280 -25.64 -13.46 11.34
N PHE A 281 -25.15 -14.70 11.34
CA PHE A 281 -25.94 -15.86 11.77
C PHE A 281 -25.82 -16.01 13.29
N SER A 282 -26.79 -15.52 14.06
CA SER A 282 -26.72 -15.47 15.54
C SER A 282 -26.77 -16.83 16.22
N ASP A 283 -27.44 -17.79 15.59
CA ASP A 283 -27.78 -19.07 16.22
C ASP A 283 -26.72 -20.16 15.95
N VAL A 284 -25.61 -19.76 15.33
CA VAL A 284 -24.53 -20.67 14.93
C VAL A 284 -23.84 -21.25 16.15
N GLU A 285 -23.65 -22.56 16.12
CA GLU A 285 -23.01 -23.32 17.20
C GLU A 285 -22.05 -24.37 16.61
N HIS A 286 -20.87 -24.49 17.21
CA HIS A 286 -19.89 -25.54 16.91
C HIS A 286 -20.04 -26.67 17.93
N LEU A 287 -20.27 -27.89 17.45
CA LEU A 287 -20.43 -29.09 18.28
C LEU A 287 -19.37 -30.13 17.92
N VAL A 288 -18.80 -30.78 18.94
CA VAL A 288 -17.76 -31.81 18.77
C VAL A 288 -18.35 -33.19 19.03
N ARG A 289 -18.14 -34.15 18.11
CA ARG A 289 -18.71 -35.52 18.13
C ARG A 289 -18.42 -36.27 19.42
N ALA A 290 -17.22 -36.11 19.98
CA ALA A 290 -16.76 -36.78 21.19
C ALA A 290 -17.64 -36.51 22.43
N ASN A 291 -18.40 -35.41 22.42
CA ASN A 291 -19.27 -35.03 23.54
C ASN A 291 -20.67 -35.67 23.49
N TYR A 292 -20.96 -36.48 22.48
CA TYR A 292 -22.29 -37.04 22.24
C TYR A 292 -22.26 -38.54 21.99
N SER A 293 -23.27 -39.25 22.48
CA SER A 293 -23.49 -40.64 22.08
C SER A 293 -23.80 -40.76 20.58
N SER A 294 -23.69 -41.97 20.03
CA SER A 294 -24.00 -42.21 18.62
C SER A 294 -25.41 -41.75 18.26
N LYS A 295 -26.37 -42.03 19.16
CA LYS A 295 -27.78 -41.70 19.00
C LYS A 295 -28.04 -40.20 19.06
N GLU A 296 -27.52 -39.50 20.08
CA GLU A 296 -27.73 -38.05 20.24
C GLU A 296 -27.20 -37.26 19.05
N TRP A 297 -26.04 -37.64 18.52
CA TRP A 297 -25.47 -36.98 17.35
C TRP A 297 -26.29 -37.18 16.09
N MET A 298 -26.76 -38.42 15.85
CA MET A 298 -27.63 -38.67 14.69
C MET A 298 -28.99 -37.99 14.85
N ASP A 299 -29.51 -37.88 16.08
CA ASP A 299 -30.73 -37.10 16.37
C ASP A 299 -30.54 -35.61 16.00
N ILE A 300 -29.39 -35.00 16.30
CA ILE A 300 -29.04 -33.63 15.88
C ILE A 300 -29.08 -33.51 14.36
N ILE A 301 -28.41 -34.43 13.65
CA ILE A 301 -28.32 -34.43 12.19
C ILE A 301 -29.71 -34.60 11.55
N PHE A 302 -30.51 -35.56 12.00
CA PHE A 302 -31.85 -35.78 11.46
C PHE A 302 -32.80 -34.61 11.74
N SER A 303 -32.68 -33.97 12.90
CA SER A 303 -33.48 -32.80 13.28
C SER A 303 -33.19 -31.59 12.37
N GLU A 304 -31.92 -31.24 12.17
CA GLU A 304 -31.51 -30.10 11.34
C GLU A 304 -31.87 -30.32 9.87
N LEU A 305 -31.55 -31.50 9.33
CA LEU A 305 -31.89 -31.84 7.94
C LEU A 305 -33.41 -31.93 7.73
N SER A 306 -34.18 -32.41 8.72
CA SER A 306 -35.65 -32.37 8.67
C SER A 306 -36.21 -30.95 8.58
N SER A 307 -35.53 -30.00 9.22
CA SER A 307 -35.86 -28.57 9.20
C SER A 307 -35.42 -27.88 7.91
N GLY A 308 -34.70 -28.59 7.03
CA GLY A 308 -34.20 -28.05 5.77
C GLY A 308 -32.91 -27.27 5.94
N HIS A 309 -32.11 -27.59 6.97
CA HIS A 309 -30.83 -26.92 7.27
C HIS A 309 -29.66 -27.84 6.95
N PRO A 310 -28.93 -27.62 5.83
CA PRO A 310 -27.67 -28.30 5.57
C PRO A 310 -26.64 -27.99 6.67
N LEU A 311 -25.80 -28.97 6.99
CA LEU A 311 -24.81 -28.87 8.06
C LEU A 311 -23.39 -28.85 7.50
N ILE A 312 -22.56 -27.93 7.98
CA ILE A 312 -21.11 -27.93 7.71
C ILE A 312 -20.49 -28.94 8.68
N TYR A 313 -19.83 -29.96 8.17
CA TYR A 313 -19.31 -31.09 8.95
C TYR A 313 -17.82 -31.26 8.70
N GLY A 314 -17.06 -31.52 9.77
CA GLY A 314 -15.63 -31.69 9.74
C GLY A 314 -15.18 -33.08 10.20
N GLY A 315 -13.99 -33.46 9.74
CA GLY A 315 -13.29 -34.67 10.18
C GLY A 315 -11.79 -34.49 10.01
N VAL A 316 -11.00 -35.07 10.90
CA VAL A 316 -9.53 -34.95 10.86
C VAL A 316 -8.88 -36.30 10.55
N SER A 317 -7.89 -36.28 9.67
CA SER A 317 -6.97 -37.38 9.48
C SER A 317 -5.76 -37.22 10.41
N PRO A 318 -5.53 -38.11 11.38
CA PRO A 318 -4.38 -38.05 12.26
C PRO A 318 -3.07 -38.16 11.47
N GLY A 319 -2.17 -37.19 11.67
CA GLY A 319 -0.89 -37.09 10.98
C GLY A 319 0.19 -38.01 11.54
N SER A 320 1.20 -38.32 10.72
CA SER A 320 2.48 -38.83 11.24
C SER A 320 3.32 -37.63 11.69
N MET A 321 3.74 -37.60 12.96
CA MET A 321 4.50 -36.49 13.59
C MET A 321 3.68 -35.21 13.90
N GLY A 322 2.38 -35.31 14.17
CA GLY A 322 1.59 -34.20 14.75
C GLY A 322 1.11 -33.13 13.76
N GLN A 323 1.10 -33.42 12.46
CA GLN A 323 0.51 -32.58 11.41
C GLN A 323 -0.82 -33.19 10.97
N ASP A 324 -1.89 -32.85 11.68
CA ASP A 324 -3.23 -33.36 11.39
C ASP A 324 -3.83 -32.66 10.16
N ALA A 325 -4.44 -33.45 9.27
CA ALA A 325 -5.07 -32.93 8.05
C ALA A 325 -6.59 -32.89 8.22
N GLY A 326 -7.14 -31.68 8.38
CA GLY A 326 -8.57 -31.45 8.50
C GLY A 326 -9.30 -31.49 7.16
N HIS A 327 -10.54 -31.98 7.19
CA HIS A 327 -11.47 -32.07 6.06
C HIS A 327 -12.79 -31.46 6.48
N ALA A 328 -13.46 -30.74 5.56
CA ALA A 328 -14.80 -30.22 5.78
C ALA A 328 -15.67 -30.42 4.53
N PHE A 329 -16.94 -30.73 4.75
CA PHE A 329 -17.93 -31.08 3.73
C PHE A 329 -19.34 -30.75 4.25
N VAL A 330 -20.36 -30.92 3.41
CA VAL A 330 -21.75 -30.59 3.77
C VAL A 330 -22.58 -31.86 3.88
N LEU A 331 -23.34 -32.00 4.96
CA LEU A 331 -24.43 -32.97 5.08
C LEU A 331 -25.72 -32.28 4.67
N ASP A 332 -26.45 -32.83 3.69
CA ASP A 332 -27.56 -32.12 3.07
C ASP A 332 -28.79 -32.99 2.76
N GLY A 333 -28.93 -34.12 3.43
CA GLY A 333 -30.08 -34.99 3.32
C GLY A 333 -29.84 -36.34 4.00
N TYR A 334 -30.86 -37.19 4.10
CA TYR A 334 -30.72 -38.56 4.57
C TYR A 334 -31.82 -39.46 4.03
N ASN A 335 -31.56 -40.77 3.95
CA ASN A 335 -32.57 -41.75 3.53
C ASN A 335 -33.14 -42.54 4.73
N SER A 336 -34.17 -43.36 4.48
CA SER A 336 -34.84 -44.16 5.50
C SER A 336 -33.96 -45.20 6.20
N ASP A 337 -32.81 -45.54 5.61
CA ASP A 337 -31.82 -46.46 6.19
C ASP A 337 -30.73 -45.76 7.01
N GLY A 338 -30.85 -44.43 7.17
CA GLY A 338 -29.94 -43.60 7.94
C GLY A 338 -28.60 -43.33 7.26
N LEU A 339 -28.51 -43.49 5.93
CA LEU A 339 -27.39 -42.93 5.17
C LEU A 339 -27.65 -41.44 4.96
N VAL A 340 -26.58 -40.64 5.03
CA VAL A 340 -26.64 -39.18 4.92
C VAL A 340 -26.06 -38.76 3.57
N SER A 341 -26.74 -37.84 2.88
CA SER A 341 -26.25 -37.21 1.65
C SER A 341 -25.08 -36.31 2.00
N VAL A 342 -23.96 -36.49 1.30
CA VAL A 342 -22.71 -35.75 1.51
C VAL A 342 -22.29 -35.07 0.23
N ASN A 343 -22.03 -33.77 0.33
CA ASN A 343 -21.34 -32.97 -0.66
C ASN A 343 -19.93 -32.64 -0.18
N TRP A 344 -18.92 -33.23 -0.83
CA TRP A 344 -17.54 -33.15 -0.37
C TRP A 344 -16.82 -31.84 -0.72
N GLY A 345 -17.43 -30.94 -1.50
CA GLY A 345 -16.77 -29.72 -1.97
C GLY A 345 -15.60 -29.99 -2.92
N TRP A 346 -15.74 -31.03 -3.77
CA TRP A 346 -14.71 -31.45 -4.73
C TRP A 346 -15.26 -31.58 -6.15
N ASN A 347 -15.96 -30.54 -6.63
CA ASN A 347 -16.56 -30.49 -7.97
C ASN A 347 -17.60 -31.59 -8.22
N GLY A 348 -18.33 -31.99 -7.18
CA GLY A 348 -19.32 -33.07 -7.26
C GLY A 348 -18.73 -34.49 -7.29
N ASP A 349 -17.39 -34.63 -7.29
CA ASP A 349 -16.74 -35.93 -7.29
C ASP A 349 -17.17 -36.74 -6.07
N VAL A 350 -17.58 -37.99 -6.34
CA VAL A 350 -18.06 -38.97 -5.34
C VAL A 350 -19.15 -38.47 -4.38
N ASN A 351 -19.91 -37.43 -4.71
CA ASN A 351 -21.09 -37.02 -3.91
C ASN A 351 -22.12 -38.15 -3.87
N GLY A 352 -22.76 -38.36 -2.72
CA GLY A 352 -23.67 -39.51 -2.55
C GLY A 352 -24.14 -39.70 -1.12
N TYR A 353 -24.77 -40.85 -0.86
CA TYR A 353 -25.28 -41.21 0.46
C TYR A 353 -24.28 -42.12 1.18
N TYR A 354 -23.88 -41.75 2.40
CA TYR A 354 -22.84 -42.42 3.17
C TYR A 354 -23.24 -42.68 4.63
N LYS A 355 -22.71 -43.75 5.21
CA LYS A 355 -22.83 -44.08 6.63
C LYS A 355 -21.89 -43.20 7.47
N ILE A 356 -22.45 -42.44 8.40
CA ILE A 356 -21.69 -41.64 9.39
C ILE A 356 -22.02 -42.01 10.84
N ASP A 357 -23.13 -42.71 11.06
CA ASP A 357 -23.58 -43.27 12.35
C ASP A 357 -22.56 -44.26 12.94
N LEU A 358 -21.78 -44.92 12.07
CA LEU A 358 -20.76 -45.92 12.45
C LEU A 358 -19.46 -45.29 12.98
N LEU A 359 -19.24 -43.99 12.73
CA LEU A 359 -17.97 -43.31 13.00
C LEU A 359 -17.89 -42.84 14.45
N ASN A 360 -17.97 -43.78 15.39
CA ASN A 360 -17.86 -43.49 16.82
C ASN A 360 -16.42 -43.06 17.18
N PRO A 361 -16.23 -41.99 17.97
CA PRO A 361 -14.92 -41.49 18.36
C PRO A 361 -14.04 -42.57 18.98
N GLY A 362 -12.88 -42.80 18.37
CA GLY A 362 -11.82 -43.65 18.90
C GLY A 362 -10.90 -42.88 19.86
N ASN A 363 -9.73 -43.45 20.11
CA ASN A 363 -8.68 -42.76 20.87
C ASN A 363 -8.10 -41.61 20.03
N MET A 364 -7.33 -40.70 20.65
CA MET A 364 -6.75 -39.47 20.08
C MET A 364 -6.02 -39.57 18.71
N TYR A 365 -5.71 -40.77 18.22
CA TYR A 365 -5.05 -41.00 16.92
C TYR A 365 -5.93 -41.79 15.94
N SER A 366 -7.23 -41.87 16.21
CA SER A 366 -8.22 -42.55 15.38
C SER A 366 -8.71 -41.63 14.27
N PHE A 367 -9.00 -42.17 13.09
CA PHE A 367 -9.64 -41.38 12.02
C PHE A 367 -11.05 -40.90 12.42
N THR A 368 -11.64 -41.40 13.51
CA THR A 368 -12.95 -40.98 14.01
C THR A 368 -12.91 -40.03 15.21
N SER A 369 -11.74 -39.72 15.80
CA SER A 369 -11.64 -38.96 17.07
C SER A 369 -12.17 -37.54 16.96
N ASP A 370 -11.74 -36.82 15.92
CA ASP A 370 -11.97 -35.39 15.78
C ASP A 370 -12.94 -35.14 14.63
N GLN A 371 -14.21 -35.33 14.94
CA GLN A 371 -15.34 -34.95 14.09
C GLN A 371 -16.14 -33.84 14.77
N ASP A 372 -16.66 -32.92 13.98
CA ASP A 372 -17.44 -31.80 14.46
C ASP A 372 -18.46 -31.32 13.43
N VAL A 373 -19.42 -30.51 13.88
CA VAL A 373 -20.46 -29.93 13.04
C VAL A 373 -20.71 -28.49 13.44
N ILE A 374 -20.99 -27.64 12.46
CA ILE A 374 -21.55 -26.31 12.66
C ILE A 374 -23.04 -26.37 12.29
N ARG A 375 -23.89 -26.08 13.26
CA ARG A 375 -25.35 -25.96 13.08
C ARG A 375 -25.80 -24.50 13.26
N GLY A 376 -27.09 -24.23 13.08
CA GLY A 376 -27.64 -22.89 13.28
C GLY A 376 -27.35 -21.91 12.14
N VAL A 377 -26.90 -22.44 10.98
CA VAL A 377 -26.63 -21.65 9.78
C VAL A 377 -27.88 -21.69 8.91
N TYR A 378 -28.78 -20.74 9.12
CA TYR A 378 -29.99 -20.59 8.30
C TYR A 378 -30.41 -19.12 8.22
N GLY A 379 -31.10 -18.77 7.15
CA GLY A 379 -31.62 -17.41 6.92
C GLY A 379 -32.48 -17.36 5.67
N THR A 380 -33.37 -16.38 5.58
CA THR A 380 -34.16 -16.15 4.36
C THR A 380 -33.63 -14.92 3.63
N PRO A 381 -33.53 -14.94 2.29
CA PRO A 381 -33.27 -13.74 1.51
C PRO A 381 -34.26 -12.65 1.88
N LYS A 382 -33.77 -11.45 2.21
CA LYS A 382 -34.62 -10.31 2.56
C LYS A 382 -34.87 -9.48 1.31
N GLU A 383 -36.13 -9.39 0.88
CA GLU A 383 -36.57 -8.36 -0.05
C GLU A 383 -36.70 -7.03 0.70
N LEU A 384 -35.82 -6.09 0.40
CA LEU A 384 -35.84 -4.76 1.02
C LEU A 384 -36.97 -3.90 0.43
N LYS A 385 -37.73 -3.25 1.31
CA LYS A 385 -38.89 -2.43 0.97
C LYS A 385 -38.52 -0.95 0.92
N ASN A 386 -39.31 -0.21 0.14
CA ASN A 386 -39.26 1.25 0.08
C ASN A 386 -40.34 1.81 1.01
N ARG A 387 -40.01 2.83 1.81
CA ARG A 387 -40.93 3.43 2.79
C ARG A 387 -40.80 4.95 2.79
N THR A 388 -41.95 5.63 2.86
CA THR A 388 -42.04 7.06 3.15
C THR A 388 -42.74 7.24 4.50
N ILE A 389 -42.13 7.98 5.41
CA ILE A 389 -42.65 8.24 6.76
C ILE A 389 -42.78 9.74 6.98
N GLN A 390 -44.00 10.17 7.29
CA GLN A 390 -44.28 11.50 7.82
C GLN A 390 -44.19 11.45 9.34
N LEU A 391 -43.18 12.09 9.93
CA LEU A 391 -43.04 12.15 11.38
C LEU A 391 -43.95 13.26 11.95
N PRO A 392 -44.75 12.95 12.98
CA PRO A 392 -45.63 13.94 13.61
C PRO A 392 -44.86 14.93 14.50
N LYS A 393 -43.67 14.54 14.98
CA LYS A 393 -42.72 15.36 15.75
C LYS A 393 -41.34 14.69 15.70
N ALA A 394 -40.29 15.41 16.08
CA ALA A 394 -38.96 14.82 16.18
C ALA A 394 -38.85 13.79 17.33
N GLY A 395 -38.01 12.77 17.13
CA GLY A 395 -37.61 11.77 18.10
C GLY A 395 -38.53 10.55 18.23
N VAL A 396 -39.44 10.34 17.29
CA VAL A 396 -40.44 9.24 17.32
C VAL A 396 -40.33 8.28 16.15
N LEU A 397 -39.23 8.31 15.39
CA LEU A 397 -39.02 7.37 14.28
C LEU A 397 -39.03 5.91 14.75
N SER A 398 -38.59 5.64 15.99
CA SER A 398 -38.64 4.30 16.59
C SER A 398 -40.06 3.74 16.73
N ASP A 399 -41.06 4.62 16.88
CA ASP A 399 -42.47 4.24 17.03
C ASP A 399 -43.07 3.90 15.65
N SER A 400 -42.60 4.60 14.61
CA SER A 400 -43.02 4.39 13.21
C SER A 400 -42.29 3.20 12.56
N ILE A 401 -41.06 2.92 13.00
CA ILE A 401 -40.23 1.80 12.54
C ILE A 401 -39.72 1.01 13.77
N PRO A 402 -40.54 0.09 14.30
CA PRO A 402 -40.14 -0.82 15.37
C PRO A 402 -38.94 -1.70 14.95
N ALA A 403 -38.20 -2.23 15.94
CA ALA A 403 -36.93 -2.92 15.71
C ALA A 403 -37.00 -4.07 14.69
N ASN A 404 -38.09 -4.86 14.71
CA ASN A 404 -38.28 -5.98 13.77
C ASN A 404 -38.41 -5.53 12.30
N MET A 405 -38.84 -4.29 12.03
CA MET A 405 -38.98 -3.76 10.68
C MET A 405 -37.70 -3.11 10.14
N ARG A 406 -36.75 -2.73 11.00
CA ARG A 406 -35.57 -1.92 10.62
C ARG A 406 -34.67 -2.60 9.60
N THR A 407 -34.62 -3.92 9.61
CA THR A 407 -33.79 -4.72 8.69
C THR A 407 -34.48 -5.04 7.36
N GLU A 408 -35.74 -4.63 7.18
CA GLU A 408 -36.53 -4.89 5.97
C GLU A 408 -36.63 -3.68 5.03
N ILE A 409 -36.05 -2.53 5.39
CA ILE A 409 -36.18 -1.29 4.63
C ILE A 409 -34.84 -0.96 3.97
N GLY A 410 -34.86 -0.84 2.64
CA GLY A 410 -33.70 -0.48 1.83
C GLY A 410 -33.69 0.99 1.41
N GLU A 411 -34.88 1.55 1.22
CA GLU A 411 -35.08 2.96 0.88
C GLU A 411 -36.03 3.62 1.88
N LEU A 412 -35.59 4.73 2.47
CA LEU A 412 -36.39 5.48 3.44
C LEU A 412 -36.45 6.95 3.05
N THR A 413 -37.67 7.46 2.83
CA THR A 413 -37.95 8.90 2.73
C THR A 413 -38.55 9.39 4.04
N LEU A 414 -37.95 10.42 4.64
CA LEU A 414 -38.45 11.05 5.86
C LEU A 414 -38.96 12.46 5.59
N ILE A 415 -40.12 12.78 6.14
CA ILE A 415 -40.75 14.11 6.07
C ILE A 415 -41.11 14.55 7.47
N GLY A 416 -40.85 15.82 7.81
CA GLY A 416 -41.09 16.40 9.14
C GLY A 416 -39.81 16.59 9.95
N GLU A 417 -39.95 16.94 11.23
CA GLU A 417 -38.79 17.23 12.08
C GLU A 417 -38.09 15.95 12.55
N ILE A 418 -36.75 15.94 12.53
CA ILE A 418 -35.90 14.84 13.02
C ILE A 418 -34.83 15.35 13.99
N ASN A 419 -34.45 14.53 14.96
CA ASN A 419 -33.41 14.86 15.94
C ASN A 419 -32.48 13.68 16.25
N GLY A 420 -31.69 13.77 17.33
CA GLY A 420 -30.69 12.76 17.67
C GLY A 420 -31.27 11.36 17.88
N ALA A 421 -32.49 11.24 18.40
CA ALA A 421 -33.13 9.94 18.62
C ALA A 421 -33.51 9.27 17.28
N ASP A 422 -33.97 10.05 16.30
CA ASP A 422 -34.28 9.53 14.96
C ASP A 422 -32.99 9.11 14.23
N PHE A 423 -31.91 9.88 14.36
CA PHE A 423 -30.61 9.51 13.80
C PHE A 423 -30.07 8.20 14.38
N ARG A 424 -30.34 7.84 15.64
CA ARG A 424 -29.98 6.51 16.17
C ARG A 424 -30.65 5.39 15.36
N VAL A 425 -31.95 5.55 15.07
CA VAL A 425 -32.72 4.57 14.29
C VAL A 425 -32.22 4.53 12.84
N ILE A 426 -31.98 5.68 12.22
CA ILE A 426 -31.43 5.77 10.86
C ILE A 426 -30.07 5.08 10.78
N ARG A 427 -29.16 5.35 11.74
CA ARG A 427 -27.84 4.71 11.80
C ARG A 427 -27.99 3.19 11.94
N GLU A 428 -28.87 2.73 12.81
CA GLU A 428 -29.11 1.30 13.02
C GLU A 428 -29.61 0.63 11.74
N MET A 429 -30.53 1.29 11.02
CA MET A 429 -31.00 0.85 9.71
C MET A 429 -29.90 0.92 8.64
N ALA A 430 -28.93 1.83 8.77
CA ALA A 430 -27.79 1.99 7.86
C ALA A 430 -26.54 1.18 8.26
N GLY A 431 -26.67 0.27 9.23
CA GLY A 431 -25.63 -0.71 9.58
C GLY A 431 -24.86 -0.44 10.87
N ARG A 432 -25.21 0.58 11.68
CA ARG A 432 -24.53 0.91 12.94
C ARG A 432 -25.46 1.33 14.07
N ASP A 433 -25.34 0.71 15.23
CA ASP A 433 -26.10 1.12 16.41
C ASP A 433 -25.46 2.33 17.14
N PHE A 434 -26.05 2.70 18.28
CA PHE A 434 -25.60 3.80 19.14
C PHE A 434 -24.21 3.56 19.75
N ASP A 435 -23.85 2.30 20.04
CA ASP A 435 -22.52 1.93 20.54
C ASP A 435 -21.47 1.85 19.41
N GLY A 436 -21.88 2.03 18.15
CA GLY A 436 -21.02 1.90 16.98
C GLY A 436 -20.80 0.45 16.53
N LYS A 437 -21.56 -0.50 17.07
CA LYS A 437 -21.52 -1.90 16.63
C LYS A 437 -22.28 -2.06 15.33
N PHE A 438 -21.89 -3.07 14.57
CA PHE A 438 -22.56 -3.41 13.32
C PHE A 438 -23.97 -3.94 13.56
N THR A 439 -24.86 -3.66 12.61
CA THR A 439 -26.24 -4.15 12.60
C THR A 439 -26.55 -4.79 11.24
N GLN A 440 -27.64 -5.56 11.16
CA GLN A 440 -28.19 -6.12 9.91
C GLN A 440 -29.02 -5.10 9.12
N GLY A 441 -28.78 -3.80 9.33
CA GLY A 441 -29.49 -2.73 8.65
C GLY A 441 -29.19 -2.67 7.15
N GLY A 442 -30.23 -2.75 6.32
CA GLY A 442 -30.14 -2.76 4.86
C GLY A 442 -30.33 -1.40 4.17
N LEU A 443 -30.46 -0.30 4.93
CA LEU A 443 -30.78 1.02 4.38
C LEU A 443 -29.64 1.53 3.48
N TYR A 444 -29.88 1.53 2.18
CA TYR A 444 -28.91 1.95 1.17
C TYR A 444 -29.26 3.29 0.53
N MET A 445 -30.51 3.73 0.63
CA MET A 445 -30.93 5.07 0.21
C MET A 445 -31.72 5.75 1.31
N LEU A 446 -31.28 6.95 1.69
CA LEU A 446 -31.98 7.81 2.64
C LEU A 446 -32.32 9.12 1.95
N ASP A 447 -33.61 9.45 1.89
CA ASP A 447 -34.10 10.72 1.39
C ASP A 447 -34.59 11.59 2.54
N LEU A 448 -33.84 12.66 2.84
CA LEU A 448 -34.17 13.63 3.87
C LEU A 448 -34.69 14.95 3.31
N LYS A 449 -35.01 15.04 2.01
CA LYS A 449 -35.37 16.32 1.37
C LYS A 449 -36.49 17.06 2.11
N GLY A 450 -37.56 16.34 2.48
CA GLY A 450 -38.69 16.88 3.23
C GLY A 450 -38.51 16.89 4.76
N ALA A 451 -37.34 16.47 5.26
CA ALA A 451 -37.04 16.45 6.69
C ALA A 451 -36.43 17.79 7.13
N LYS A 452 -36.63 18.14 8.40
CA LYS A 452 -35.99 19.30 9.03
C LYS A 452 -35.23 18.84 10.27
N ILE A 453 -33.91 19.09 10.31
CA ILE A 453 -33.10 18.73 11.49
C ILE A 453 -33.35 19.76 12.58
N VAL A 454 -33.69 19.29 13.78
CA VAL A 454 -33.91 20.14 14.98
C VAL A 454 -33.06 19.65 16.15
N SER A 455 -32.76 20.55 17.08
CA SER A 455 -32.08 20.17 18.33
C SER A 455 -32.93 19.24 19.19
N GLY A 456 -32.34 18.20 19.76
CA GLY A 456 -32.98 17.32 20.74
C GLY A 456 -32.67 15.84 20.54
N GLY A 457 -33.34 14.97 21.30
CA GLY A 457 -33.20 13.51 21.17
C GLY A 457 -31.92 12.91 21.76
N GLY A 458 -31.09 13.73 22.41
CA GLY A 458 -29.82 13.29 23.01
C GLY A 458 -28.77 12.92 21.96
N ALA A 459 -27.69 12.27 22.40
CA ALA A 459 -26.59 11.92 21.50
C ALA A 459 -26.97 10.82 20.51
N TYR A 460 -26.57 10.87 19.24
CA TYR A 460 -26.86 9.79 18.27
C TYR A 460 -25.75 8.74 18.16
N LEU A 461 -24.59 9.02 18.75
CA LEU A 461 -23.44 8.13 18.83
C LEU A 461 -22.85 8.25 20.24
N LYS A 462 -22.49 7.12 20.86
CA LYS A 462 -21.95 7.08 22.22
C LYS A 462 -20.64 7.83 22.38
N ASP A 463 -19.80 7.78 21.35
CA ASP A 463 -18.50 8.45 21.33
C ASP A 463 -18.64 9.95 21.01
N GLY A 464 -18.43 10.80 22.01
CA GLY A 464 -18.26 12.26 21.81
C GLY A 464 -19.44 13.17 22.21
N ASN A 465 -20.47 12.69 22.92
CA ASN A 465 -21.67 13.48 23.28
C ASN A 465 -22.26 14.26 22.09
N LEU A 466 -22.35 13.59 20.94
CA LEU A 466 -22.67 14.20 19.66
C LEU A 466 -24.18 14.39 19.49
N THR A 467 -24.63 15.65 19.44
CA THR A 467 -26.05 16.02 19.41
C THR A 467 -26.43 16.79 18.14
N THR A 468 -27.72 16.95 17.89
CA THR A 468 -28.28 17.67 16.74
C THR A 468 -28.50 19.15 17.06
N SER A 469 -28.45 19.98 16.02
CA SER A 469 -28.84 21.40 16.07
C SER A 469 -29.60 21.77 14.80
N ASN A 470 -30.34 22.89 14.85
CA ASN A 470 -31.29 23.25 13.81
C ASN A 470 -30.62 23.41 12.44
N ASP A 471 -31.18 22.72 11.43
CA ASP A 471 -30.79 22.77 10.02
C ASP A 471 -29.33 22.37 9.74
N ASN A 472 -28.67 21.64 10.64
CA ASN A 472 -27.26 21.29 10.55
C ASN A 472 -27.07 19.76 10.49
N LEU A 473 -26.23 19.27 9.58
CA LEU A 473 -25.74 17.89 9.64
C LEU A 473 -24.60 17.81 10.65
N PRO A 474 -24.78 17.10 11.77
CA PRO A 474 -23.84 17.17 12.87
C PRO A 474 -22.68 16.19 12.69
N GLU A 475 -21.62 16.42 13.47
CA GLU A 475 -20.34 15.71 13.36
C GLU A 475 -20.55 14.19 13.42
N ARG A 476 -19.97 13.43 12.47
CA ARG A 476 -20.02 11.95 12.51
C ARG A 476 -21.44 11.35 12.54
N VAL A 477 -22.50 12.07 12.14
CA VAL A 477 -23.88 11.59 12.18
C VAL A 477 -24.11 10.30 11.38
N PHE A 478 -23.39 10.10 10.27
CA PHE A 478 -23.40 8.85 9.50
C PHE A 478 -22.13 8.02 9.67
N TYR A 479 -21.28 8.33 10.65
CA TYR A 479 -20.01 7.62 10.88
C TYR A 479 -20.17 6.10 10.82
N ASN A 480 -19.43 5.47 9.90
CA ASN A 480 -19.42 4.02 9.65
C ASN A 480 -20.74 3.40 9.12
N CYS A 481 -21.71 4.20 8.64
CA CYS A 481 -22.95 3.72 8.03
C CYS A 481 -22.71 3.15 6.62
N ASN A 482 -22.05 2.00 6.54
CA ASN A 482 -21.57 1.36 5.29
C ASN A 482 -22.70 0.90 4.35
N SER A 483 -23.95 0.76 4.84
CA SER A 483 -25.05 0.35 3.96
C SER A 483 -25.45 1.46 2.99
N LEU A 484 -25.29 2.73 3.41
CA LEU A 484 -25.74 3.91 2.68
C LEU A 484 -24.92 4.13 1.40
N ARG A 485 -25.62 4.21 0.27
CA ARG A 485 -25.07 4.43 -1.08
C ARG A 485 -25.48 5.78 -1.66
N LYS A 486 -26.71 6.19 -1.33
CA LYS A 486 -27.31 7.44 -1.77
C LYS A 486 -27.93 8.18 -0.59
N LEU A 487 -27.67 9.48 -0.51
CA LEU A 487 -28.29 10.38 0.45
C LEU A 487 -28.90 11.58 -0.29
N VAL A 488 -30.14 11.92 -0.01
CA VAL A 488 -30.73 13.20 -0.44
C VAL A 488 -30.74 14.13 0.76
N LEU A 489 -30.07 15.28 0.66
CA LEU A 489 -29.93 16.23 1.76
C LEU A 489 -31.24 16.99 2.04
N PRO A 490 -31.47 17.45 3.29
CA PRO A 490 -32.62 18.27 3.65
C PRO A 490 -32.72 19.59 2.88
N ASP A 491 -33.95 20.01 2.57
CA ASP A 491 -34.20 21.38 2.16
C ASP A 491 -33.84 22.35 3.30
N GLY A 492 -33.09 23.41 2.98
CA GLY A 492 -32.68 24.42 3.96
C GLY A 492 -31.48 24.03 4.83
N LEU A 493 -30.74 22.97 4.50
CA LEU A 493 -29.47 22.61 5.16
C LEU A 493 -28.50 23.82 5.21
N LYS A 494 -28.08 24.18 6.42
CA LYS A 494 -27.16 25.30 6.67
C LYS A 494 -25.72 24.84 6.77
N THR A 495 -25.43 23.81 7.57
CA THR A 495 -24.04 23.41 7.81
C THR A 495 -23.80 21.91 7.72
N ILE A 496 -22.55 21.56 7.44
CA ILE A 496 -21.99 20.21 7.51
C ILE A 496 -20.78 20.27 8.45
N ALA A 497 -20.74 19.35 9.41
CA ALA A 497 -19.65 19.25 10.38
C ALA A 497 -18.60 18.20 9.99
N ASP A 498 -17.50 18.19 10.72
CA ASP A 498 -16.37 17.26 10.52
C ASP A 498 -16.85 15.80 10.52
N GLY A 499 -16.27 15.00 9.62
CA GLY A 499 -16.54 13.56 9.54
C GLY A 499 -18.00 13.16 9.32
N THR A 500 -18.89 14.05 8.85
CA THR A 500 -20.31 13.75 8.60
C THR A 500 -20.51 12.44 7.84
N PHE A 501 -19.68 12.20 6.81
CA PHE A 501 -19.71 10.99 5.97
C PHE A 501 -18.54 10.02 6.20
N ALA A 502 -17.76 10.21 7.27
CA ALA A 502 -16.58 9.42 7.54
C ALA A 502 -16.90 7.93 7.63
N PHE A 503 -16.11 7.12 6.92
CA PHE A 503 -16.29 5.68 6.78
C PHE A 503 -17.66 5.25 6.21
N CYS A 504 -18.42 6.11 5.54
CA CYS A 504 -19.55 5.69 4.69
C CYS A 504 -19.01 5.14 3.36
N ARG A 505 -18.28 4.02 3.40
CA ARG A 505 -17.44 3.54 2.29
C ARG A 505 -18.20 3.24 0.99
N ALA A 506 -19.50 2.98 1.07
CA ALA A 506 -20.36 2.72 -0.08
C ALA A 506 -21.10 3.97 -0.60
N LEU A 507 -21.03 5.10 0.12
CA LEU A 507 -21.73 6.33 -0.24
C LEU A 507 -21.04 6.97 -1.44
N GLY A 508 -21.65 6.83 -2.60
CA GLY A 508 -21.16 7.37 -3.88
C GLY A 508 -22.04 8.47 -4.45
N THR A 509 -23.19 8.76 -3.84
CA THR A 509 -24.13 9.75 -4.36
C THR A 509 -24.74 10.57 -3.23
N ILE A 510 -24.61 11.89 -3.34
CA ILE A 510 -25.36 12.85 -2.54
C ILE A 510 -26.13 13.78 -3.47
N GLU A 511 -27.44 13.91 -3.25
CA GLU A 511 -28.34 14.77 -4.01
C GLU A 511 -28.87 15.91 -3.13
N ASN A 512 -29.49 16.91 -3.78
CA ASN A 512 -30.02 18.11 -3.12
C ASN A 512 -28.96 18.93 -2.36
N ILE A 513 -27.72 18.96 -2.87
CA ILE A 513 -26.67 19.84 -2.36
C ILE A 513 -27.06 21.30 -2.71
N PRO A 514 -27.06 22.24 -1.75
CA PRO A 514 -27.35 23.65 -2.04
C PRO A 514 -26.43 24.20 -3.12
N ALA A 515 -27.00 24.81 -4.17
CA ALA A 515 -26.24 25.24 -5.37
C ALA A 515 -25.09 26.23 -5.07
N ASN A 516 -25.22 27.04 -4.01
CA ASN A 516 -24.20 28.00 -3.57
C ASN A 516 -23.44 27.53 -2.31
N GLY A 517 -23.52 26.24 -1.98
CA GLY A 517 -23.13 25.70 -0.68
C GLY A 517 -24.03 26.15 0.46
N GLY A 518 -23.71 25.73 1.69
CA GLY A 518 -24.39 26.17 2.90
C GLY A 518 -23.75 27.43 3.52
N ASP A 519 -24.09 27.67 4.78
CA ASP A 519 -23.55 28.77 5.60
C ASP A 519 -22.05 28.56 5.89
N ASN A 520 -21.60 27.32 6.11
CA ASN A 520 -20.20 27.02 6.46
C ASN A 520 -19.42 26.26 5.39
N PHE A 521 -20.03 25.90 4.26
CA PHE A 521 -19.38 25.06 3.25
C PHE A 521 -19.63 25.49 1.81
N VAL A 522 -18.71 25.11 0.93
CA VAL A 522 -18.91 25.01 -0.52
C VAL A 522 -18.61 23.59 -0.96
N TYR A 523 -19.22 23.16 -2.06
CA TYR A 523 -19.08 21.79 -2.58
C TYR A 523 -18.44 21.81 -3.97
N SER A 524 -17.47 20.93 -4.19
CA SER A 524 -16.83 20.74 -5.49
C SER A 524 -16.43 19.27 -5.65
N ASP A 525 -16.98 18.59 -6.66
CA ASP A 525 -16.57 17.24 -7.10
C ASP A 525 -16.34 16.22 -5.96
N GLY A 526 -17.33 16.06 -5.09
CA GLY A 526 -17.27 15.12 -3.98
C GLY A 526 -16.55 15.63 -2.73
N ILE A 527 -16.01 16.85 -2.75
CA ILE A 527 -15.32 17.49 -1.62
C ILE A 527 -16.15 18.65 -1.06
N PHE A 528 -16.28 18.70 0.25
CA PHE A 528 -16.84 19.82 1.00
C PHE A 528 -15.69 20.64 1.58
N LEU A 529 -15.57 21.88 1.12
CA LEU A 529 -14.64 22.88 1.65
C LEU A 529 -15.36 23.79 2.62
N ASN A 530 -14.63 24.45 3.52
CA ASN A 530 -15.17 25.55 4.32
C ASN A 530 -15.64 26.71 3.43
N LYS A 531 -16.43 27.65 4.00
CA LYS A 531 -17.02 28.74 3.21
C LYS A 531 -15.98 29.63 2.53
N LYS A 532 -14.80 29.77 3.13
CA LYS A 532 -13.68 30.54 2.58
C LYS A 532 -12.96 29.79 1.43
N GLY A 533 -13.12 28.47 1.35
CA GLY A 533 -12.51 27.63 0.35
C GLY A 533 -11.04 27.33 0.61
N ASP A 534 -10.56 27.44 1.86
CA ASP A 534 -9.16 27.21 2.26
C ASP A 534 -8.95 25.97 3.16
N GLU A 535 -10.00 25.22 3.50
CA GLU A 535 -9.92 23.99 4.29
C GLU A 535 -10.90 22.92 3.77
N ILE A 536 -10.49 21.65 3.77
CA ILE A 536 -11.36 20.50 3.46
C ILE A 536 -12.04 20.02 4.75
N ILE A 537 -13.38 20.08 4.80
CA ILE A 537 -14.19 19.68 5.96
C ILE A 537 -14.63 18.21 5.86
N SER A 538 -15.05 17.77 4.68
CA SER A 538 -15.57 16.41 4.47
C SER A 538 -15.49 16.00 3.00
N ALA A 539 -15.70 14.72 2.71
CA ALA A 539 -15.74 14.17 1.37
C ALA A 539 -16.79 13.07 1.25
N ILE A 540 -17.25 12.81 0.02
CA ILE A 540 -18.11 11.67 -0.32
C ILE A 540 -17.21 10.46 -0.61
N PRO A 541 -17.11 9.47 0.29
CA PRO A 541 -16.03 8.48 0.23
C PRO A 541 -15.98 7.65 -1.05
N GLY A 542 -17.14 7.33 -1.63
CA GLY A 542 -17.25 6.55 -2.87
C GLY A 542 -16.93 7.33 -4.15
N MET A 543 -16.74 8.66 -4.08
CA MET A 543 -16.41 9.50 -5.25
C MET A 543 -14.92 9.83 -5.37
N VAL A 544 -14.15 9.71 -4.29
CA VAL A 544 -12.77 10.19 -4.25
C VAL A 544 -11.81 9.08 -4.63
N THR A 545 -11.28 9.15 -5.87
CA THR A 545 -10.30 8.18 -6.40
C THR A 545 -8.87 8.71 -6.41
N ASP A 546 -8.72 10.00 -6.71
CA ASP A 546 -7.47 10.75 -6.69
C ASP A 546 -7.81 12.16 -6.22
N LEU A 547 -6.93 12.78 -5.44
CA LEU A 547 -7.16 14.13 -4.93
C LEU A 547 -5.94 15.02 -5.17
N VAL A 548 -6.12 16.05 -5.99
CA VAL A 548 -5.15 17.14 -6.14
C VAL A 548 -5.69 18.34 -5.38
N VAL A 549 -5.10 18.62 -4.23
CA VAL A 549 -5.50 19.73 -3.37
C VAL A 549 -4.95 21.05 -3.95
N PRO A 550 -5.80 22.04 -4.28
CA PRO A 550 -5.36 23.30 -4.87
C PRO A 550 -4.47 24.14 -3.94
N GLU A 551 -3.62 24.98 -4.53
CA GLU A 551 -2.85 25.98 -3.76
C GLU A 551 -3.79 26.96 -3.04
N GLY A 552 -3.45 27.35 -1.81
CA GLY A 552 -4.29 28.16 -0.93
C GLY A 552 -5.04 27.34 0.12
N ILE A 553 -5.22 26.03 -0.07
CA ILE A 553 -5.74 25.14 0.99
C ILE A 553 -4.69 24.98 2.09
N THR A 554 -5.08 25.23 3.33
CA THR A 554 -4.22 25.22 4.51
C THR A 554 -4.47 24.03 5.44
N GLY A 555 -5.67 23.42 5.39
CA GLY A 555 -6.04 22.36 6.31
C GLY A 555 -6.93 21.27 5.71
N ILE A 556 -6.78 20.05 6.23
CA ILE A 556 -7.74 18.95 6.08
C ILE A 556 -8.27 18.62 7.48
N HIS A 557 -9.57 18.74 7.70
CA HIS A 557 -10.21 18.57 9.00
C HIS A 557 -10.21 17.12 9.50
N ASP A 558 -10.65 16.94 10.74
CA ASP A 558 -10.82 15.64 11.37
C ASP A 558 -11.77 14.76 10.52
N TYR A 559 -11.33 13.53 10.26
CA TYR A 559 -12.03 12.52 9.46
C TYR A 559 -12.42 12.94 8.03
N ALA A 560 -11.91 14.03 7.49
CA ALA A 560 -12.45 14.62 6.26
C ALA A 560 -12.41 13.69 5.03
N LEU A 561 -11.35 12.89 4.88
CA LEU A 561 -11.20 11.87 3.83
C LEU A 561 -11.37 10.44 4.38
N ALA A 562 -11.83 10.27 5.62
CA ALA A 562 -11.88 8.97 6.27
C ALA A 562 -12.81 8.00 5.53
N GLY A 563 -12.27 6.83 5.19
CA GLY A 563 -12.99 5.77 4.48
C GLY A 563 -13.13 5.96 2.98
N CYS A 564 -12.40 6.91 2.37
CA CYS A 564 -12.27 7.00 0.91
C CYS A 564 -11.45 5.81 0.38
N THR A 565 -12.05 4.62 0.33
CA THR A 565 -11.35 3.37 0.01
C THR A 565 -10.83 3.34 -1.43
N GLY A 566 -11.42 4.12 -2.33
CA GLY A 566 -10.97 4.29 -3.71
C GLY A 566 -9.80 5.26 -3.90
N LEU A 567 -9.44 6.04 -2.88
CA LEU A 567 -8.41 7.08 -2.98
C LEU A 567 -7.01 6.47 -3.10
N LYS A 568 -6.39 6.59 -4.27
CA LYS A 568 -5.08 6.02 -4.60
C LYS A 568 -3.93 7.01 -4.39
N ARG A 569 -4.16 8.28 -4.73
CA ARG A 569 -3.14 9.32 -4.67
C ARG A 569 -3.67 10.64 -4.12
N ILE A 570 -2.89 11.25 -3.23
CA ILE A 570 -3.12 12.61 -2.75
C ILE A 570 -1.93 13.50 -3.16
N VAL A 571 -2.22 14.68 -3.71
CA VAL A 571 -1.24 15.73 -3.99
C VAL A 571 -1.57 16.95 -3.12
N LEU A 572 -0.63 17.33 -2.25
CA LEU A 572 -0.80 18.40 -1.27
C LEU A 572 0.05 19.64 -1.63
N PRO A 573 -0.52 20.87 -1.56
CA PRO A 573 0.11 22.11 -2.03
C PRO A 573 1.25 22.60 -1.13
N THR A 574 1.86 23.75 -1.46
CA THR A 574 2.84 24.37 -0.55
C THR A 574 2.21 25.02 0.67
N SER A 575 0.96 25.49 0.54
CA SER A 575 0.18 26.14 1.61
C SER A 575 -0.34 25.21 2.71
N ILE A 576 -0.27 23.89 2.53
CA ILE A 576 -0.84 22.93 3.49
C ILE A 576 -0.09 22.98 4.82
N ALA A 577 -0.82 23.23 5.90
CA ALA A 577 -0.29 23.43 7.24
C ALA A 577 -0.70 22.32 8.22
N SER A 578 -1.88 21.72 8.04
CA SER A 578 -2.40 20.68 8.94
C SER A 578 -3.24 19.61 8.24
N LEU A 579 -3.17 18.40 8.79
CA LEU A 579 -4.09 17.29 8.53
C LEU A 579 -4.63 16.81 9.88
N GLY A 580 -5.95 16.77 10.03
CA GLY A 580 -6.66 16.50 11.28
C GLY A 580 -6.58 15.05 11.76
N LYS A 581 -7.19 14.79 12.92
CA LYS A 581 -7.37 13.46 13.51
C LYS A 581 -8.05 12.53 12.50
N GLU A 582 -7.48 11.35 12.28
CA GLU A 582 -8.04 10.33 11.37
C GLU A 582 -8.44 10.86 9.97
N SER A 583 -7.85 12.00 9.54
CA SER A 583 -8.26 12.71 8.34
C SER A 583 -8.10 11.90 7.05
N VAL A 584 -7.20 10.90 7.05
CA VAL A 584 -6.94 9.97 5.94
C VAL A 584 -7.01 8.51 6.42
N ALA A 585 -7.86 8.24 7.41
CA ALA A 585 -8.09 6.90 7.95
C ALA A 585 -8.88 6.02 6.97
N GLY A 586 -8.65 4.69 6.99
CA GLY A 586 -9.38 3.72 6.17
C GLY A 586 -9.32 3.94 4.66
N CYS A 587 -8.29 4.62 4.15
CA CYS A 587 -8.05 4.83 2.72
C CYS A 587 -7.23 3.66 2.16
N HIS A 588 -7.85 2.48 2.02
CA HIS A 588 -7.13 1.21 1.78
C HIS A 588 -6.40 1.16 0.43
N SER A 589 -6.82 1.92 -0.59
CA SER A 589 -6.13 1.98 -1.89
C SER A 589 -4.99 3.01 -1.93
N LEU A 590 -4.78 3.78 -0.87
CA LEU A 590 -3.82 4.88 -0.88
C LEU A 590 -2.41 4.32 -0.97
N SER A 591 -1.73 4.60 -2.09
CA SER A 591 -0.38 4.13 -2.35
C SER A 591 0.63 5.26 -2.54
N GLN A 592 0.17 6.50 -2.74
CA GLN A 592 1.06 7.64 -2.91
C GLN A 592 0.53 8.94 -2.29
N ILE A 593 1.41 9.65 -1.61
CA ILE A 593 1.20 11.05 -1.22
C ILE A 593 2.34 11.86 -1.80
N LYS A 594 2.04 12.89 -2.59
CA LYS A 594 3.02 13.87 -3.05
C LYS A 594 2.75 15.19 -2.34
N ILE A 595 3.72 15.74 -1.63
CA ILE A 595 3.57 16.98 -0.89
C ILE A 595 4.59 18.02 -1.34
N PHE A 596 4.15 19.24 -1.59
CA PHE A 596 5.01 20.34 -2.01
C PHE A 596 5.53 21.20 -0.83
N ALA A 597 4.92 21.11 0.34
CA ALA A 597 5.40 21.79 1.54
C ALA A 597 6.81 21.32 1.94
N LYS A 598 7.74 22.26 2.17
CA LYS A 598 9.11 21.95 2.60
C LYS A 598 9.19 21.49 4.05
N GLN A 599 8.28 21.98 4.89
CA GLN A 599 8.13 21.54 6.28
C GLN A 599 6.95 20.56 6.37
N PRO A 600 7.07 19.49 7.19
CA PRO A 600 5.97 18.56 7.39
C PRO A 600 4.77 19.29 8.02
N PRO A 601 3.56 19.18 7.44
CA PRO A 601 2.35 19.71 8.06
C PRO A 601 2.09 19.04 9.41
N LYS A 602 1.36 19.72 10.29
CA LYS A 602 0.93 19.11 11.56
C LYS A 602 0.03 17.91 11.26
N ALA A 603 0.44 16.72 11.69
CA ALA A 603 -0.35 15.50 11.59
C ALA A 603 -1.19 15.30 12.86
N GLY A 604 -2.49 15.11 12.68
CA GLY A 604 -3.44 14.79 13.74
C GLY A 604 -3.25 13.36 14.25
N LYS A 605 -3.88 13.07 15.39
CA LYS A 605 -3.84 11.73 16.01
C LYS A 605 -4.42 10.69 15.03
N ASP A 606 -3.73 9.56 14.90
CA ASP A 606 -4.16 8.42 14.09
C ASP A 606 -4.56 8.79 12.64
N MET A 607 -3.87 9.77 12.05
CA MET A 607 -4.16 10.31 10.70
C MET A 607 -4.35 9.24 9.62
N PHE A 608 -3.60 8.14 9.70
CA PHE A 608 -3.67 6.98 8.80
C PHE A 608 -4.23 5.72 9.47
N LEU A 609 -5.12 5.84 10.46
CA LEU A 609 -5.73 4.69 11.13
C LEU A 609 -6.32 3.72 10.10
N SER A 610 -5.91 2.45 10.14
CA SER A 610 -6.35 1.41 9.21
C SER A 610 -6.07 1.71 7.72
N SER A 611 -5.13 2.61 7.41
CA SER A 611 -4.60 2.83 6.05
C SER A 611 -3.24 2.09 5.89
N PRO A 612 -2.84 1.70 4.66
CA PRO A 612 -1.69 0.82 4.43
C PRO A 612 -0.36 1.58 4.50
N ILE A 613 0.03 2.06 5.69
CA ILE A 613 1.24 2.90 5.90
C ILE A 613 2.55 2.27 5.38
N SER A 614 2.61 0.94 5.32
CA SER A 614 3.76 0.18 4.79
C SER A 614 3.89 0.28 3.27
N ASN A 615 2.79 0.58 2.56
CA ASN A 615 2.71 0.64 1.09
C ASN A 615 2.63 2.07 0.55
N ILE A 616 2.36 3.07 1.39
CA ILE A 616 2.30 4.47 0.98
C ILE A 616 3.71 5.00 0.67
N VAL A 617 3.93 5.40 -0.58
CA VAL A 617 5.11 6.17 -1.01
C VAL A 617 4.86 7.66 -0.77
N LEU A 618 5.66 8.26 0.11
CA LEU A 618 5.63 9.70 0.34
C LEU A 618 6.68 10.39 -0.54
N ARG A 619 6.24 11.19 -1.51
CA ARG A 619 7.11 12.04 -2.33
C ARG A 619 7.19 13.44 -1.72
N VAL A 620 8.38 13.86 -1.31
CA VAL A 620 8.66 15.17 -0.67
C VAL A 620 9.68 15.98 -1.49
N PRO A 621 9.77 17.31 -1.32
CA PRO A 621 10.75 18.11 -2.04
C PRO A 621 12.20 17.67 -1.74
N ILE A 622 13.10 17.87 -2.69
CA ILE A 622 14.54 17.59 -2.52
C ILE A 622 15.12 18.26 -1.25
N ASP A 623 16.05 17.57 -0.58
CA ASP A 623 16.65 17.92 0.72
C ASP A 623 15.70 17.96 1.94
N THR A 624 14.42 17.57 1.80
CA THR A 624 13.46 17.61 2.92
C THR A 624 13.17 16.24 3.54
N LYS A 625 13.69 15.12 2.99
CA LYS A 625 13.41 13.77 3.49
C LYS A 625 13.69 13.60 4.98
N LYS A 626 14.74 14.24 5.50
CA LYS A 626 15.08 14.18 6.93
C LYS A 626 14.01 14.83 7.82
N LEU A 627 13.35 15.90 7.35
CA LEU A 627 12.31 16.62 8.08
C LEU A 627 11.03 15.79 8.19
N TYR A 628 10.72 14.99 7.18
CA TYR A 628 9.53 14.12 7.13
C TYR A 628 9.69 12.77 7.86
N ARG A 629 10.80 12.56 8.59
CA ARG A 629 11.05 11.30 9.30
C ARG A 629 9.96 11.04 10.35
N GLY A 630 9.19 9.97 10.16
CA GLY A 630 8.11 9.58 11.08
C GLY A 630 6.83 10.41 10.93
N TRP A 631 6.73 11.27 9.92
CA TRP A 631 5.51 12.04 9.66
C TRP A 631 4.32 11.11 9.42
N GLY A 632 3.29 11.24 10.25
CA GLY A 632 2.12 10.36 10.23
C GLY A 632 2.40 8.88 10.53
N GLY A 633 3.57 8.54 11.08
CA GLY A 633 3.97 7.14 11.29
C GLY A 633 4.45 6.41 10.02
N LEU A 634 4.62 7.13 8.90
CA LEU A 634 5.11 6.53 7.64
C LEU A 634 6.57 6.07 7.75
N LEU A 635 6.87 4.97 7.07
CA LEU A 635 8.19 4.36 7.09
C LEU A 635 9.19 5.17 6.27
N VAL A 636 10.36 5.46 6.85
CA VAL A 636 11.43 6.26 6.21
C VAL A 636 11.89 5.69 4.87
N ARG A 637 11.84 4.35 4.72
CA ARG A 637 12.19 3.64 3.46
C ARG A 637 11.28 4.04 2.29
N ASN A 638 10.05 4.45 2.57
CA ASN A 638 9.05 4.84 1.59
C ASN A 638 9.08 6.34 1.25
N ILE A 639 9.90 7.14 1.94
CA ILE A 639 10.05 8.56 1.62
C ILE A 639 11.02 8.72 0.46
N LYS A 640 10.55 9.31 -0.64
CA LYS A 640 11.30 9.61 -1.87
C LYS A 640 11.33 11.12 -2.09
N GLU A 641 12.47 11.65 -2.48
CA GLU A 641 12.59 13.06 -2.83
C GLU A 641 12.22 13.27 -4.31
N PHE A 642 11.68 14.44 -4.65
CA PHE A 642 11.41 14.88 -6.02
C PHE A 642 11.86 16.33 -6.24
N GLY A 643 11.96 16.73 -7.51
CA GLY A 643 12.41 18.06 -7.91
C GLY A 643 13.93 18.15 -8.07
N SER A 644 14.39 19.37 -8.38
CA SER A 644 15.77 19.63 -8.77
C SER A 644 16.31 20.91 -8.12
N ILE A 645 17.61 20.92 -7.84
CA ILE A 645 18.36 22.09 -7.41
C ILE A 645 19.32 22.50 -8.52
N VAL A 646 19.26 23.77 -8.91
CA VAL A 646 20.21 24.40 -9.84
C VAL A 646 21.13 25.29 -9.02
N THR A 647 22.42 24.96 -9.01
CA THR A 647 23.44 25.69 -8.25
C THR A 647 24.44 26.33 -9.20
N VAL A 648 24.56 27.65 -9.15
CA VAL A 648 25.58 28.40 -9.90
C VAL A 648 26.95 28.19 -9.25
N ARG A 649 27.98 27.95 -10.06
CA ARG A 649 29.34 27.74 -9.56
C ARG A 649 29.98 29.07 -9.19
N ASN A 650 30.63 29.10 -8.02
CA ASN A 650 31.53 30.20 -7.67
C ASN A 650 32.65 30.29 -8.69
N THR A 651 32.99 31.51 -9.10
CA THR A 651 33.97 31.75 -10.14
C THR A 651 34.92 32.88 -9.73
N ILE A 652 36.13 32.87 -10.28
CA ILE A 652 37.16 33.88 -10.03
C ILE A 652 37.57 34.49 -11.37
N ARG A 653 37.83 35.80 -11.40
CA ARG A 653 38.55 36.47 -12.48
C ARG A 653 39.50 37.52 -11.92
N GLU A 654 40.48 37.95 -12.71
CA GLU A 654 41.30 39.11 -12.36
C GLU A 654 40.57 40.42 -12.72
N TYR A 655 40.92 41.50 -12.02
CA TYR A 655 40.46 42.85 -12.33
C TYR A 655 40.85 43.24 -13.77
N GLY A 656 39.94 43.88 -14.50
CA GLY A 656 40.13 44.21 -15.92
C GLY A 656 39.70 43.13 -16.92
N GLU A 657 39.60 41.86 -16.50
CA GLU A 657 39.10 40.79 -17.36
C GLU A 657 37.56 40.82 -17.44
N PRO A 658 36.96 40.44 -18.59
CA PRO A 658 35.51 40.29 -18.70
C PRO A 658 35.01 39.16 -17.80
N ASN A 659 33.70 39.18 -17.48
CA ASN A 659 33.10 38.08 -16.74
C ASN A 659 33.19 36.77 -17.55
N PRO A 660 33.59 35.66 -16.90
CA PRO A 660 33.53 34.35 -17.53
C PRO A 660 32.07 33.92 -17.73
N LYS A 661 31.85 32.92 -18.59
CA LYS A 661 30.55 32.26 -18.69
C LYS A 661 30.26 31.54 -17.37
N PHE A 662 29.18 31.92 -16.69
CA PHE A 662 28.79 31.29 -15.43
C PHE A 662 28.22 29.90 -15.68
N GLY A 663 28.92 28.89 -15.16
CA GLY A 663 28.45 27.51 -15.19
C GLY A 663 27.54 27.19 -14.00
N TYR A 664 26.67 26.20 -14.16
CA TYR A 664 25.84 25.67 -13.09
C TYR A 664 25.88 24.14 -13.07
N SER A 665 25.45 23.56 -11.96
CA SER A 665 25.20 22.13 -11.81
C SER A 665 23.75 21.88 -11.43
N ILE A 666 23.18 20.79 -11.92
CA ILE A 666 21.84 20.33 -11.56
C ILE A 666 21.98 19.08 -10.70
N ARG A 667 21.24 19.02 -9.59
CA ARG A 667 21.10 17.82 -8.76
C ARG A 667 19.61 17.52 -8.59
N GLY A 668 19.16 16.31 -8.91
CA GLY A 668 17.76 15.90 -8.83
C GLY A 668 17.26 15.29 -10.13
N GLU A 669 15.97 15.46 -10.41
CA GLU A 669 15.33 14.99 -11.65
C GLU A 669 15.81 15.78 -12.89
N TYR A 670 15.60 15.20 -14.08
CA TYR A 670 15.91 15.88 -15.34
C TYR A 670 15.12 17.19 -15.44
N LEU A 671 15.77 18.25 -15.91
CA LEU A 671 15.22 19.59 -15.99
C LEU A 671 15.09 20.02 -17.45
N GLU A 672 13.87 20.31 -17.90
CA GLU A 672 13.64 20.98 -19.18
C GLU A 672 13.81 22.49 -19.05
N GLY A 673 14.45 23.10 -20.05
CA GLY A 673 14.78 24.52 -20.07
C GLY A 673 16.16 24.83 -19.48
N LYS A 674 16.52 26.12 -19.52
CA LYS A 674 17.78 26.66 -19.02
C LYS A 674 17.52 27.86 -18.10
N PRO A 675 18.27 27.95 -16.98
CA PRO A 675 18.19 29.09 -16.09
C PRO A 675 18.76 30.34 -16.77
N GLU A 676 18.30 31.50 -16.32
CA GLU A 676 18.94 32.77 -16.62
C GLU A 676 19.93 33.09 -15.51
N ILE A 677 21.18 33.41 -15.85
CA ILE A 677 22.25 33.67 -14.88
C ILE A 677 22.87 35.02 -15.19
N THR A 678 22.86 35.91 -14.22
CA THR A 678 23.33 37.29 -14.35
C THR A 678 24.28 37.65 -13.22
N CYS A 679 25.16 38.62 -13.46
CA CYS A 679 26.00 39.21 -12.43
C CYS A 679 26.13 40.69 -12.75
N VAL A 680 25.94 41.54 -11.74
CA VAL A 680 26.03 43.00 -11.89
C VAL A 680 27.46 43.48 -12.12
N ALA A 681 28.46 42.68 -11.76
CA ALA A 681 29.85 43.02 -11.95
C ALA A 681 30.22 43.02 -13.44
N ASP A 682 31.14 43.89 -13.83
CA ASP A 682 31.72 44.01 -15.16
C ASP A 682 33.25 44.14 -15.07
N ALA A 683 33.95 44.25 -16.21
CA ALA A 683 35.42 44.34 -16.23
C ALA A 683 36.01 45.48 -15.38
N LYS A 684 35.22 46.53 -15.08
CA LYS A 684 35.60 47.70 -14.28
C LYS A 684 35.24 47.58 -12.80
N SER A 685 34.46 46.57 -12.43
CA SER A 685 34.06 46.35 -11.05
C SER A 685 35.28 46.07 -10.17
N PRO A 686 35.49 46.83 -9.07
CA PRO A 686 36.67 46.70 -8.21
C PRO A 686 36.89 45.30 -7.64
N VAL A 687 38.08 45.06 -7.10
CA VAL A 687 38.40 43.83 -6.38
C VAL A 687 37.45 43.62 -5.21
N GLY A 688 36.86 42.42 -5.14
CA GLY A 688 35.79 42.13 -4.19
C GLY A 688 35.00 40.87 -4.54
N LYS A 689 33.90 40.65 -3.83
CA LYS A 689 32.96 39.55 -4.07
C LYS A 689 31.63 40.10 -4.55
N TYR A 690 31.11 39.52 -5.62
CA TYR A 690 29.85 39.91 -6.27
C TYR A 690 28.93 38.71 -6.35
N GLU A 691 27.63 38.94 -6.16
CA GLU A 691 26.63 37.89 -6.30
C GLU A 691 26.41 37.56 -7.79
N ILE A 692 26.32 36.27 -8.08
CA ILE A 692 25.84 35.75 -9.35
C ILE A 692 24.40 35.31 -9.11
N HIS A 693 23.46 36.10 -9.61
CA HIS A 693 22.03 35.84 -9.51
C HIS A 693 21.60 34.79 -10.53
N ILE A 694 20.59 34.03 -10.15
CA ILE A 694 19.97 33.01 -10.99
C ILE A 694 18.46 33.19 -10.94
N ASP A 695 17.84 33.15 -12.11
CA ASP A 695 16.39 33.13 -12.30
C ASP A 695 16.00 31.94 -13.21
N TYR A 696 14.71 31.68 -13.30
CA TYR A 696 14.18 30.50 -13.99
C TYR A 696 14.46 30.52 -15.50
N GLY A 697 14.58 31.69 -16.12
CA GLY A 697 14.73 31.80 -17.58
C GLY A 697 13.64 31.01 -18.31
N THR A 698 14.03 29.94 -19.00
CA THR A 698 13.12 29.05 -19.76
C THR A 698 12.65 27.82 -18.98
N ILE A 699 13.02 27.69 -17.70
CA ILE A 699 12.56 26.59 -16.83
C ILE A 699 11.06 26.76 -16.51
N ALA A 700 10.27 25.78 -16.92
CA ALA A 700 8.82 25.73 -16.70
C ALA A 700 8.46 25.31 -15.26
N ASP A 701 9.20 24.35 -14.68
CA ASP A 701 8.94 23.85 -13.34
C ASP A 701 9.39 24.86 -12.26
N LYS A 702 8.42 25.52 -11.62
CA LYS A 702 8.66 26.49 -10.54
C LYS A 702 8.90 25.84 -9.18
N SER A 703 8.86 24.51 -9.07
CA SER A 703 9.27 23.80 -7.85
C SER A 703 10.80 23.64 -7.74
N VAL A 704 11.54 24.00 -8.78
CA VAL A 704 13.00 23.95 -8.84
C VAL A 704 13.62 24.97 -7.88
N GLN A 705 14.58 24.53 -7.07
CA GLN A 705 15.32 25.41 -6.19
C GLN A 705 16.51 26.04 -6.92
N LEU A 706 16.58 27.36 -6.94
CA LEU A 706 17.69 28.12 -7.52
C LEU A 706 18.64 28.58 -6.40
N VAL A 707 19.93 28.33 -6.57
CA VAL A 707 21.00 28.73 -5.64
C VAL A 707 22.04 29.53 -6.40
N GLY A 708 22.16 30.81 -6.04
CA GLY A 708 23.13 31.74 -6.61
C GLY A 708 24.59 31.37 -6.29
N GLY A 709 25.50 32.03 -6.99
CA GLY A 709 26.95 31.85 -6.84
C GLY A 709 27.65 33.14 -6.44
N THR A 710 28.96 33.08 -6.27
CA THR A 710 29.80 34.26 -6.01
C THR A 710 30.89 34.38 -7.07
N LEU A 711 30.99 35.56 -7.68
CA LEU A 711 32.14 35.97 -8.48
C LEU A 711 33.14 36.69 -7.57
N THR A 712 34.36 36.16 -7.46
CA THR A 712 35.47 36.85 -6.80
C THR A 712 36.34 37.54 -7.85
N VAL A 713 36.53 38.84 -7.71
CA VAL A 713 37.43 39.63 -8.55
C VAL A 713 38.74 39.80 -7.79
N ASP A 714 39.80 39.14 -8.27
CA ASP A 714 41.15 39.24 -7.71
C ASP A 714 41.91 40.44 -8.28
N LYS A 715 42.89 40.93 -7.51
CA LYS A 715 43.74 42.05 -7.94
C LYS A 715 44.49 41.72 -9.22
N ALA A 716 44.54 42.62 -10.19
CA ALA A 716 45.37 42.47 -11.39
C ALA A 716 46.87 42.60 -11.05
N MET A 717 47.74 41.98 -11.84
CA MET A 717 49.19 42.09 -11.65
C MET A 717 49.76 43.36 -12.30
N LEU A 718 50.38 44.23 -11.50
CA LEU A 718 51.15 45.37 -11.98
C LEU A 718 52.65 45.08 -11.83
N THR A 719 53.37 45.09 -12.95
CA THR A 719 54.83 44.96 -12.96
C THR A 719 55.46 46.34 -12.92
N VAL A 720 56.36 46.57 -11.95
CA VAL A 720 57.10 47.84 -11.82
C VAL A 720 58.59 47.60 -12.07
N THR A 721 59.17 48.38 -12.96
CA THR A 721 60.57 48.31 -13.39
C THR A 721 61.24 49.67 -13.26
N THR A 722 62.56 49.70 -13.19
CA THR A 722 63.38 50.91 -13.34
C THR A 722 64.48 50.62 -14.36
N ASN A 723 64.93 51.63 -15.10
CA ASN A 723 66.06 51.46 -16.01
C ASN A 723 67.37 51.32 -15.24
N ASP A 724 68.33 50.65 -15.88
CA ASP A 724 69.71 50.70 -15.46
C ASP A 724 70.29 52.09 -15.80
N VAL A 725 71.08 52.65 -14.90
CA VAL A 725 71.61 54.01 -15.01
C VAL A 725 73.09 54.06 -14.63
N THR A 726 73.82 55.04 -15.17
CA THR A 726 75.26 55.20 -14.91
C THR A 726 75.58 56.62 -14.49
N ARG A 727 76.50 56.78 -13.52
CA ARG A 727 77.05 58.09 -13.13
C ARG A 727 78.56 58.03 -12.89
N GLN A 728 79.19 59.21 -12.82
CA GLN A 728 80.60 59.33 -12.43
C GLN A 728 80.73 59.37 -10.89
N GLU A 729 81.88 58.94 -10.39
CA GLU A 729 82.23 59.04 -8.97
C GLU A 729 82.20 60.50 -8.48
N GLY A 730 81.71 60.72 -7.25
CA GLY A 730 81.53 62.06 -6.68
C GLY A 730 80.41 62.91 -7.32
N LYS A 731 79.52 62.30 -8.10
CA LYS A 731 78.26 62.92 -8.57
C LYS A 731 77.06 62.34 -7.82
N PRO A 732 75.98 63.12 -7.58
CA PRO A 732 74.78 62.61 -6.96
C PRO A 732 74.13 61.50 -7.82
N ASN A 733 73.36 60.61 -7.18
CA ASN A 733 72.59 59.61 -7.92
C ASN A 733 71.60 60.29 -8.86
N PRO A 734 71.43 59.79 -10.09
CA PRO A 734 70.37 60.26 -10.97
C PRO A 734 69.01 59.93 -10.36
N GLU A 735 67.97 60.64 -10.79
CA GLU A 735 66.60 60.28 -10.46
C GLU A 735 66.26 58.91 -11.08
N PHE A 736 65.73 58.00 -10.26
CA PHE A 736 65.31 56.68 -10.73
C PHE A 736 63.84 56.74 -11.17
N ILE A 737 63.61 56.58 -12.47
CA ILE A 737 62.27 56.63 -13.07
C ILE A 737 61.64 55.23 -13.03
N LEU A 738 60.46 55.14 -12.41
CA LEU A 738 59.65 53.92 -12.39
C LEU A 738 58.80 53.80 -13.66
N TYR A 739 58.72 52.58 -14.20
CA TYR A 739 57.85 52.23 -15.31
C TYR A 739 56.89 51.14 -14.87
N TYR A 740 55.61 51.33 -15.20
CA TYR A 740 54.53 50.42 -14.83
C TYR A 740 53.98 49.71 -16.08
N ARG A 741 53.77 48.40 -15.97
CA ARG A 741 53.11 47.60 -17.02
C ARG A 741 52.07 46.69 -16.38
N GLY A 742 50.86 46.67 -16.95
CA GLY A 742 49.76 45.83 -16.47
C GLY A 742 48.56 46.61 -15.92
N PHE A 743 48.53 47.94 -16.05
CA PHE A 743 47.28 48.68 -15.84
C PHE A 743 46.22 48.20 -16.84
N VAL A 744 45.00 48.02 -16.35
CA VAL A 744 43.82 47.62 -17.12
C VAL A 744 42.79 48.75 -17.09
N ASN A 745 41.72 48.64 -17.88
CA ASN A 745 40.62 49.63 -17.91
C ASN A 745 41.03 51.07 -18.25
N GLY A 746 42.19 51.27 -18.89
CA GLY A 746 42.72 52.60 -19.24
C GLY A 746 43.31 53.36 -18.05
N GLU A 747 43.59 52.67 -16.93
CA GLU A 747 44.13 53.26 -15.72
C GLU A 747 45.64 53.55 -15.80
N ASN A 748 46.13 54.34 -14.85
CA ASN A 748 47.53 54.72 -14.71
C ASN A 748 47.90 54.91 -13.22
N GLU A 749 49.09 55.42 -12.92
CA GLU A 749 49.65 55.57 -11.57
C GLU A 749 48.81 56.36 -10.55
N HIS A 750 47.78 57.10 -10.98
CA HIS A 750 46.86 57.80 -10.08
C HIS A 750 45.98 56.85 -9.25
N VAL A 751 45.85 55.58 -9.64
CA VAL A 751 45.07 54.57 -8.90
C VAL A 751 45.85 53.92 -7.76
N LEU A 752 47.14 54.25 -7.63
CA LEU A 752 47.99 53.76 -6.55
C LEU A 752 47.63 54.51 -5.26
N THR A 753 47.26 53.76 -4.22
CA THR A 753 47.07 54.34 -2.88
C THR A 753 48.40 54.65 -2.20
N LYS A 754 49.48 54.01 -2.68
CA LYS A 754 50.85 54.28 -2.29
C LYS A 754 51.79 53.98 -3.45
N VAL A 755 52.56 54.98 -3.86
CA VAL A 755 53.54 54.83 -4.95
C VAL A 755 54.70 53.96 -4.44
N PRO A 756 55.18 52.97 -5.23
CA PRO A 756 56.39 52.22 -4.90
C PRO A 756 57.59 53.13 -4.64
N VAL A 757 58.41 52.73 -3.68
CA VAL A 757 59.65 53.41 -3.33
C VAL A 757 60.80 52.73 -4.06
N VAL A 758 61.68 53.54 -4.65
CA VAL A 758 62.91 53.11 -5.30
C VAL A 758 64.10 53.50 -4.44
N THR A 759 64.93 52.53 -4.07
CA THR A 759 66.10 52.73 -3.21
C THR A 759 67.33 52.09 -3.81
N THR A 760 68.49 52.64 -3.47
CA THR A 760 69.79 52.00 -3.69
C THR A 760 70.64 52.22 -2.45
N THR A 761 71.59 51.32 -2.23
CA THR A 761 72.59 51.49 -1.16
C THR A 761 73.70 52.48 -1.54
N ALA A 762 73.82 52.83 -2.83
CA ALA A 762 74.81 53.80 -3.30
C ALA A 762 74.47 55.23 -2.84
N THR A 763 75.43 55.91 -2.25
CA THR A 763 75.44 57.34 -1.92
C THR A 763 76.35 58.11 -2.87
N GLU A 764 76.31 59.45 -2.89
CA GLU A 764 77.19 60.28 -3.74
C GLU A 764 78.69 59.93 -3.59
N SER A 765 79.12 59.54 -2.39
CA SER A 765 80.48 59.12 -2.06
C SER A 765 80.78 57.63 -2.31
N SER A 766 79.85 56.87 -2.88
CA SER A 766 80.07 55.45 -3.16
C SER A 766 81.12 55.25 -4.26
N PRO A 767 82.04 54.29 -4.09
CA PRO A 767 83.12 54.04 -5.04
C PRO A 767 82.60 53.51 -6.37
N ALA A 768 83.48 53.50 -7.38
CA ALA A 768 83.19 52.83 -8.66
C ALA A 768 82.79 51.37 -8.45
N GLY A 769 81.69 50.94 -9.09
CA GLY A 769 81.07 49.64 -8.86
C GLY A 769 79.63 49.57 -9.33
N GLU A 770 78.97 48.44 -9.08
CA GLU A 770 77.58 48.18 -9.46
C GLU A 770 76.70 48.00 -8.21
N TYR A 771 75.56 48.69 -8.19
CA TYR A 771 74.65 48.73 -7.07
C TYR A 771 73.23 48.38 -7.54
N GLU A 772 72.51 47.55 -6.77
CA GLU A 772 71.12 47.26 -7.07
C GLU A 772 70.23 48.48 -6.82
N ILE A 773 69.23 48.63 -7.68
CA ILE A 773 68.11 49.54 -7.50
C ILE A 773 66.90 48.67 -7.16
N ILE A 774 66.45 48.76 -5.90
CA ILE A 774 65.37 47.95 -5.34
C ILE A 774 64.08 48.77 -5.38
N ILE A 775 62.98 48.14 -5.83
CA ILE A 775 61.64 48.73 -5.85
C ILE A 775 60.76 47.95 -4.87
N SER A 776 60.03 48.64 -4.00
CA SER A 776 59.14 47.99 -3.03
C SER A 776 58.02 48.92 -2.53
N GLY A 777 57.05 48.36 -1.79
CA GLY A 777 56.13 49.16 -0.97
C GLY A 777 54.95 49.83 -1.69
N GLY A 778 54.70 49.53 -2.96
CA GLY A 778 53.52 49.98 -3.69
C GLY A 778 52.23 49.30 -3.20
N GLU A 779 51.15 50.07 -3.12
CA GLU A 779 49.82 49.62 -2.72
C GLU A 779 48.76 50.20 -3.64
N ALA A 780 47.72 49.40 -3.95
CA ALA A 780 46.57 49.81 -4.73
C ALA A 780 45.35 48.95 -4.37
N GLN A 781 44.15 49.49 -4.59
CA GLN A 781 42.90 48.77 -4.37
C GLN A 781 42.81 47.54 -5.28
N ASN A 782 43.04 47.73 -6.58
CA ASN A 782 42.79 46.70 -7.59
C ASN A 782 44.03 45.99 -8.13
N TYR A 783 45.23 46.35 -7.65
CA TYR A 783 46.50 45.79 -8.17
C TYR A 783 47.37 45.16 -7.08
N ARG A 784 48.00 44.04 -7.44
CA ARG A 784 49.10 43.40 -6.72
C ARG A 784 50.39 43.66 -7.51
N PHE A 785 51.52 43.77 -6.82
CA PHE A 785 52.76 44.25 -7.44
C PHE A 785 53.79 43.13 -7.62
N THR A 786 54.44 43.13 -8.78
CA THR A 786 55.70 42.42 -9.01
C THR A 786 56.78 43.44 -9.36
N TYR A 787 57.93 43.37 -8.68
CA TYR A 787 59.02 44.32 -8.85
C TYR A 787 60.17 43.69 -9.63
N LYS A 788 60.69 44.41 -10.63
CA LYS A 788 61.94 44.06 -11.32
C LYS A 788 63.00 45.11 -10.99
N LYS A 789 64.07 44.65 -10.33
CA LYS A 789 65.19 45.49 -9.94
C LYS A 789 65.90 46.09 -11.17
N GLY A 790 66.50 47.26 -11.00
CA GLY A 790 67.46 47.83 -11.95
C GLY A 790 68.86 47.93 -11.34
N LYS A 791 69.77 48.55 -12.08
CA LYS A 791 71.20 48.60 -11.73
C LYS A 791 71.79 49.99 -11.89
N LEU A 792 72.52 50.46 -10.89
CA LEU A 792 73.31 51.68 -10.93
C LEU A 792 74.79 51.34 -11.09
N THR A 793 75.44 51.86 -12.13
CA THR A 793 76.89 51.72 -12.36
C THR A 793 77.62 53.04 -12.10
N ILE A 794 78.70 53.01 -11.31
CA ILE A 794 79.55 54.18 -11.01
C ILE A 794 80.92 54.03 -11.71
N ALA A 795 81.34 55.03 -12.49
CA ALA A 795 82.61 55.04 -13.26
C ALA A 795 83.66 56.05 -12.72
N THR A 796 84.96 55.81 -12.98
CA THR A 796 86.12 56.61 -12.51
C THR A 796 86.53 57.77 -13.45
N ALA A 797 87.05 58.87 -12.90
CA ALA A 797 87.47 60.09 -13.64
C ALA A 797 88.96 60.07 -14.11
N ALA A 798 89.27 60.63 -15.29
CA ALA A 798 90.60 60.57 -15.94
C ALA A 798 91.61 61.68 -15.52
N GLY A 799 92.92 61.36 -15.36
CA GLY A 799 94.01 62.25 -14.87
C GLY A 799 95.27 62.40 -15.78
N ILE A 800 96.18 63.32 -15.39
CA ILE A 800 97.31 64.01 -16.10
C ILE A 800 98.54 63.14 -16.48
N GLU A 801 99.24 63.44 -17.60
CA GLU A 801 100.45 62.74 -18.11
C GLU A 801 101.79 63.44 -17.72
N ASN A 802 102.88 62.67 -17.48
CA ASN A 802 104.24 63.17 -17.16
C ASN A 802 105.14 63.24 -18.41
N ALA A 803 106.08 64.21 -18.50
CA ALA A 803 107.09 64.26 -19.56
C ALA A 803 108.51 64.49 -19.01
N ASN A 804 109.51 63.75 -19.52
CA ASN A 804 110.93 63.94 -19.22
C ASN A 804 111.63 64.82 -20.28
N ALA A 805 112.58 65.64 -19.84
CA ALA A 805 113.33 66.57 -20.68
C ALA A 805 114.55 65.88 -21.34
N ASP A 806 114.43 65.49 -22.61
CA ASP A 806 115.58 65.46 -23.50
C ASP A 806 115.17 65.76 -24.96
N SER A 807 116.06 66.49 -25.63
CA SER A 807 115.84 67.34 -26.79
C SER A 807 115.72 66.59 -28.13
N THR A 808 114.84 67.05 -29.04
CA THR A 808 115.04 67.01 -30.53
C THR A 808 113.89 67.57 -31.40
N ALA A 809 112.78 68.08 -30.86
CA ALA A 809 111.72 68.71 -31.68
C ALA A 809 111.50 70.19 -31.32
N THR A 810 111.35 71.03 -32.35
CA THR A 810 111.23 72.50 -32.38
C THR A 810 110.79 73.16 -31.06
N PRO A 811 111.54 74.15 -30.52
CA PRO A 811 111.21 74.77 -29.23
C PRO A 811 109.78 75.34 -29.19
N GLN A 812 108.87 74.68 -28.45
CA GLN A 812 107.48 75.13 -28.25
C GLN A 812 107.40 76.06 -27.03
N PRO A 813 106.54 77.10 -27.04
CA PRO A 813 106.36 77.96 -25.88
C PRO A 813 105.79 77.17 -24.69
N VAL A 814 106.44 77.31 -23.54
CA VAL A 814 105.99 76.74 -22.26
C VAL A 814 105.30 77.85 -21.48
N TYR A 815 104.07 77.59 -21.04
CA TYR A 815 103.28 78.52 -20.25
C TYR A 815 103.16 78.03 -18.82
N SER A 816 103.21 78.95 -17.86
CA SER A 816 102.71 78.67 -16.51
C SER A 816 101.23 78.30 -16.58
N VAL A 817 100.70 77.65 -15.54
CA VAL A 817 99.24 77.45 -15.40
C VAL A 817 98.44 78.76 -15.42
N SER A 818 99.08 79.90 -15.13
CA SER A 818 98.48 81.25 -15.25
C SER A 818 98.57 81.85 -16.67
N GLY A 819 99.12 81.13 -17.64
CA GLY A 819 99.17 81.54 -19.05
C GLY A 819 100.31 82.49 -19.42
N ALA A 820 101.25 82.77 -18.50
CA ALA A 820 102.45 83.53 -18.82
C ALA A 820 103.47 82.64 -19.52
N LYS A 821 104.05 83.11 -20.63
CA LYS A 821 105.13 82.37 -21.32
C LYS A 821 106.39 82.46 -20.46
N VAL A 822 106.85 81.31 -19.95
CA VAL A 822 107.98 81.21 -19.01
C VAL A 822 109.23 80.60 -19.62
N GLY A 823 109.12 80.05 -20.82
CA GLY A 823 110.26 79.46 -21.52
C GLY A 823 109.86 78.78 -22.81
N THR A 824 110.73 77.87 -23.26
CA THR A 824 110.41 76.94 -24.35
C THR A 824 110.68 75.50 -23.92
N THR A 825 110.26 74.52 -24.71
CA THR A 825 110.47 73.10 -24.37
C THR A 825 111.95 72.74 -24.22
N ALA A 826 112.87 73.50 -24.83
CA ALA A 826 114.31 73.36 -24.64
C ALA A 826 114.80 73.79 -23.24
N THR A 827 114.00 74.56 -22.49
CA THR A 827 114.38 75.08 -21.15
C THR A 827 113.72 74.33 -20.00
N LEU A 828 113.00 73.22 -20.24
CA LEU A 828 112.23 72.52 -19.21
C LEU A 828 113.08 72.03 -18.03
N SER A 829 114.30 71.55 -18.28
CA SER A 829 115.24 71.10 -17.25
C SER A 829 115.77 72.23 -16.35
N THR A 830 115.58 73.49 -16.75
CA THR A 830 116.00 74.69 -16.00
C THR A 830 114.84 75.38 -15.27
N LEU A 831 113.61 74.91 -15.46
CA LEU A 831 112.44 75.44 -14.76
C LEU A 831 112.27 74.76 -13.39
N PRO A 832 111.75 75.48 -12.36
CA PRO A 832 111.38 74.86 -11.09
C PRO A 832 110.34 73.74 -11.27
N SER A 833 110.35 72.74 -10.39
CA SER A 833 109.31 71.71 -10.34
C SER A 833 107.92 72.35 -10.27
N GLY A 834 107.03 71.97 -11.17
CA GLY A 834 105.74 72.61 -11.30
C GLY A 834 104.93 72.11 -12.49
N VAL A 835 103.64 72.45 -12.50
CA VAL A 835 102.75 72.10 -13.62
C VAL A 835 102.80 73.22 -14.65
N TYR A 836 103.11 72.85 -15.88
CA TYR A 836 103.18 73.75 -17.02
C TYR A 836 102.21 73.32 -18.10
N VAL A 837 101.83 74.27 -18.95
CA VAL A 837 101.00 74.00 -20.12
C VAL A 837 101.88 74.09 -21.36
N ILE A 838 101.98 72.97 -22.06
CA ILE A 838 102.73 72.83 -23.30
C ILE A 838 101.77 72.25 -24.32
N ASN A 839 101.59 72.94 -25.45
CA ASN A 839 100.66 72.51 -26.50
C ASN A 839 99.25 72.11 -25.96
N LYS A 840 98.67 72.96 -25.08
CA LYS A 840 97.36 72.78 -24.43
C LYS A 840 97.21 71.58 -23.46
N LYS A 841 98.27 70.81 -23.21
CA LYS A 841 98.26 69.75 -22.19
C LYS A 841 98.91 70.24 -20.89
N LYS A 842 98.31 69.87 -19.75
CA LYS A 842 98.95 70.03 -18.43
C LYS A 842 100.02 68.96 -18.30
N ILE A 843 101.25 69.37 -18.07
CA ILE A 843 102.40 68.50 -17.90
C ILE A 843 103.05 68.88 -16.58
N LEU A 844 103.37 67.88 -15.76
CA LEU A 844 104.14 68.06 -14.55
C LEU A 844 105.63 67.98 -14.89
N VAL A 845 106.37 69.06 -14.64
CA VAL A 845 107.85 69.08 -14.60
C VAL A 845 108.25 68.80 -13.16
N LYS A 846 109.08 67.79 -12.94
CA LYS A 846 109.56 67.41 -11.61
C LYS A 846 110.92 68.00 -11.31
#